data_AF-A0A537P072-F1
#
_entry.id   AF-A0A537P072-F1
#
_cell.length_a   1.000
_cell.length_b   1.000
_cell.length_c   1.000
_cell.angle_alpha   90.00
_cell.angle_beta   90.00
_cell.angle_gamma   90.00
#
_symmetry.space_group_name_H-M   'P 1'
#
loop_
_entity.id
_entity.type
_entity.pdbx_description
1 polymer ?
#
loop_
_entity_poly.entity_id
_entity_poly.type
_entity_poly.pdbx_seq_one_letter_code
_entity_poly.pdbx_strand_id
1 'polypeptide(L)'
;MAGNRALRRMAAILVADAVGYSRLMGKDEENTLAILKDYREVTDSLIANHGGRVFGSAGDSVIAEFASPVEAVRCATDIQLEVDKRNALLPEENRLRFRIGINLGDVVVDGNNLMGDGVNVAARLEALSQPGGICISEAIYTQVRDRLSLDFFDLGELKVKNIARPVHAYRVPLTSEEQIKSPFRGLDVFEFENASLFFGRARAISTCIERLEQLASGGKAFLLIYGMSGSGKSSLLRAGLLPSIVRPGAVAGIALWRRCLVRPSEGPDAVTSLGTALVRDGALPELAQDKAETDLLNMLRSNPERAPALIRQALGKAASTAGVSASQARLILAIDQIEELFATETEPGSREAFVRLLAVMAGSGFVWVIGTIRADFFHRCSEIAGFSALKDGLSNYELLPPTGPEIAQIIREPARATGLRFEETTDQGRLDDILQRAAAADPGSLPLLQFVLDALYEAGRERRLLTFAAYRALGGLEGAIARRADEVVDALPAAIQAALPAILRALTTIRPGDEAITIRPASLTEIAGTPAGAVLVDALIAARLLVSDEDVSGSVVVRVAHEALLSRWPRARDIIHANRSFLEMRARLQTEAHRWLSDKKNPELLLPVGKRLAEGEDLLLSRQEEVDDQIVEYIKASSFAQKEKEERDRQAERTLIEAAEAAKRERLEREAERLEAEAERRTLAAGAATRLARRTRYAAGIAIVLAAIAGVGAIIGFKGQREAERQAVLSENSAMQAKSAGEQAKAAAEKAVEARDQALHSQSLALSFMSQQTAAAGDTETAILLALEALPKNMAVPDRPYLPEAEAALYGALFAHRQIMVFRHDATVTYATFNPRGDRVVTSSYDNTARIWDVRNGTGVAVLKGHQGAVVRAAFSADGSRVVTAARDGTARVWNPATGEQLFVLPLIGDYQTAIFSPDGSRILTAGSKGVVIWDARTGNQVVSVQGSGSSLASFSPDGRTFAIAQSGLFVGIWSAENGQAISRWNVQSFPD
;
A
#
# COMPACT_ATOMS: atom_id res chain seq x y z
N MET A 1 28.55 63.74 58.31
CA MET A 1 28.33 62.83 57.17
C MET A 1 27.81 61.52 57.74
N ALA A 2 26.49 61.32 57.71
CA ALA A 2 25.80 60.18 58.31
C ALA A 2 25.77 59.00 57.32
N GLY A 3 25.89 57.79 57.84
CA GLY A 3 26.33 56.58 57.16
C GLY A 3 25.40 56.01 56.09
N ASN A 4 26.00 55.56 54.99
CA ASN A 4 25.42 54.55 54.13
C ASN A 4 25.76 53.18 54.75
N ARG A 5 24.93 52.72 55.70
CA ARG A 5 25.07 51.37 56.28
C ARG A 5 24.64 50.37 55.21
N ALA A 6 25.60 49.63 54.66
CA ALA A 6 25.37 48.40 53.91
C ALA A 6 24.38 47.50 54.68
N LEU A 7 23.14 47.40 54.19
CA LEU A 7 22.10 46.55 54.77
C LEU A 7 22.34 45.12 54.29
N ARG A 8 22.77 44.23 55.21
CA ARG A 8 22.80 42.80 54.94
C ARG A 8 21.37 42.23 54.93
N ARG A 9 21.03 41.46 53.91
CA ARG A 9 19.75 40.75 53.78
C ARG A 9 20.00 39.30 53.36
N MET A 10 19.16 38.39 53.81
CA MET A 10 19.11 37.03 53.27
C MET A 10 18.08 36.99 52.14
N ALA A 11 18.50 36.63 50.93
CA ALA A 11 17.61 36.65 49.77
C ALA A 11 17.88 35.53 48.77
N ALA A 12 16.82 35.11 48.06
CA ALA A 12 16.91 34.25 46.90
C ALA A 12 17.28 35.11 45.69
N ILE A 13 18.45 34.86 45.13
CA ILE A 13 18.99 35.63 44.00
C ILE A 13 18.87 34.78 42.76
N LEU A 14 18.22 35.33 41.74
CA LEU A 14 18.23 34.78 40.39
C LEU A 14 19.32 35.48 39.59
N VAL A 15 20.26 34.71 39.05
CA VAL A 15 21.21 35.19 38.04
C VAL A 15 20.90 34.46 36.75
N ALA A 16 20.46 35.21 35.75
CA ALA A 16 20.26 34.69 34.39
C ALA A 16 21.40 35.20 33.51
N ASP A 17 22.09 34.33 32.78
CA ASP A 17 23.07 34.70 31.74
C ASP A 17 22.64 34.18 30.36
N ALA A 18 22.86 34.96 29.30
CA ALA A 18 22.44 34.64 27.94
C ALA A 18 23.59 33.96 27.17
N VAL A 19 23.50 32.64 26.98
CA VAL A 19 24.48 31.85 26.25
C VAL A 19 24.04 31.70 24.80
N GLY A 20 24.85 32.28 23.90
CA GLY A 20 24.54 32.40 22.47
C GLY A 20 24.98 33.74 21.88
N TYR A 21 25.23 34.74 22.75
CA TYR A 21 25.72 36.07 22.40
C TYR A 21 26.94 36.04 21.46
N SER A 22 27.89 35.13 21.70
CA SER A 22 29.12 35.00 20.91
C SER A 22 28.94 34.33 19.55
N ARG A 23 27.84 33.60 19.29
CA ARG A 23 27.54 32.97 17.98
C ARG A 23 26.69 33.86 17.07
N LEU A 24 25.92 34.78 17.64
CA LEU A 24 25.07 35.74 16.91
C LEU A 24 25.86 36.95 16.33
N MET A 25 27.16 37.06 16.61
CA MET A 25 28.06 38.05 15.99
C MET A 25 28.44 37.61 14.57
N GLY A 26 27.44 37.59 13.67
CA GLY A 26 27.60 37.35 12.24
C GLY A 26 26.80 38.38 11.44
N LYS A 27 27.51 39.35 10.86
CA LYS A 27 27.07 40.40 9.90
C LYS A 27 25.91 41.34 10.28
N ASP A 28 25.11 41.08 11.33
CA ASP A 28 23.92 41.90 11.67
C ASP A 28 23.82 42.20 13.18
N GLU A 29 24.77 42.98 13.72
CA GLU A 29 24.83 43.37 15.15
C GLU A 29 23.55 44.06 15.65
N GLU A 30 22.90 44.85 14.79
CA GLU A 30 21.74 45.67 15.17
C GLU A 30 20.49 44.82 15.43
N ASN A 31 20.31 43.73 14.68
CA ASN A 31 19.19 42.79 14.85
C ASN A 31 19.39 41.91 16.10
N THR A 32 20.62 41.47 16.35
CA THR A 32 20.98 40.71 17.56
C THR A 32 20.72 41.53 18.84
N LEU A 33 21.08 42.82 18.84
CA LEU A 33 20.80 43.73 19.95
C LEU A 33 19.30 43.95 20.16
N ALA A 34 18.51 44.03 19.08
CA ALA A 34 17.05 44.16 19.17
C ALA A 34 16.39 42.92 19.78
N ILE A 35 16.83 41.72 19.39
CA ILE A 35 16.33 40.45 19.94
C ILE A 35 16.67 40.36 21.44
N LEU A 36 17.92 40.63 21.84
CA LEU A 36 18.30 40.60 23.24
C LEU A 36 17.49 41.57 24.11
N LYS A 37 17.18 42.75 23.57
CA LYS A 37 16.33 43.72 24.26
C LYS A 37 14.91 43.20 24.50
N ASP A 38 14.31 42.52 23.52
CA ASP A 38 12.96 41.94 23.64
C ASP A 38 12.92 40.81 24.68
N TYR A 39 13.89 39.89 24.67
CA TYR A 39 13.98 38.84 25.70
C TYR A 39 14.23 39.41 27.10
N ARG A 40 14.95 40.53 27.19
CA ARG A 40 15.21 41.22 28.45
C ARG A 40 13.95 41.89 29.00
N GLU A 41 13.15 42.54 28.16
CA GLU A 41 11.86 43.11 28.56
C GLU A 41 10.91 42.04 29.12
N VAL A 42 10.91 40.84 28.54
CA VAL A 42 10.16 39.68 29.07
C VAL A 42 10.68 39.23 30.42
N THR A 43 11.99 39.08 30.53
CA THR A 43 12.63 38.60 31.76
C THR A 43 12.34 39.55 32.92
N ASP A 44 12.52 40.85 32.70
CA ASP A 44 12.22 41.89 33.70
C ASP A 44 10.72 41.92 34.07
N SER A 45 9.84 41.73 33.09
CA SER A 45 8.39 41.62 33.30
C SER A 45 8.00 40.41 34.15
N LEU A 46 8.55 39.23 33.84
CA LEU A 46 8.30 38.00 34.61
C LEU A 46 8.85 38.11 36.04
N ILE A 47 10.05 38.67 36.22
CA ILE A 47 10.60 38.93 37.55
C ILE A 47 9.67 39.82 38.37
N ALA A 48 9.15 40.90 37.77
CA ALA A 48 8.20 41.78 38.44
C ALA A 48 6.87 41.08 38.77
N ASN A 49 6.34 40.24 37.88
CA ASN A 49 5.10 39.49 38.07
C ASN A 49 5.18 38.50 39.25
N HIS A 50 6.35 37.89 39.47
CA HIS A 50 6.61 37.03 40.62
C HIS A 50 7.02 37.81 41.89
N GLY A 51 6.83 39.14 41.90
CA GLY A 51 7.17 40.00 43.03
C GLY A 51 8.68 40.12 43.30
N GLY A 52 9.51 39.77 42.32
CA GLY A 52 10.95 39.96 42.35
C GLY A 52 11.32 41.41 42.06
N ARG A 53 12.48 41.82 42.56
CA ARG A 53 13.05 43.16 42.33
C ARG A 53 14.40 43.04 41.65
N VAL A 54 14.53 43.64 40.47
CA VAL A 54 15.81 43.73 39.75
C VAL A 54 16.69 44.80 40.39
N PHE A 55 17.96 44.49 40.62
CA PHE A 55 18.93 45.43 41.19
C PHE A 55 19.98 45.84 40.16
N GLY A 56 20.63 44.88 39.51
CA GLY A 56 21.70 45.17 38.55
C GLY A 56 21.59 44.36 37.28
N SER A 57 22.07 44.96 36.19
CA SER A 57 22.40 44.26 34.96
C SER A 57 23.87 44.50 34.62
N ALA A 58 24.68 43.46 34.58
CA ALA A 58 26.04 43.55 34.07
C ALA A 58 26.04 42.87 32.69
N GLY A 59 26.08 43.66 31.62
CA GLY A 59 25.87 43.16 30.27
C GLY A 59 24.44 42.60 30.11
N ASP A 60 24.36 41.32 29.71
CA ASP A 60 23.11 40.60 29.44
C ASP A 60 22.59 39.82 30.65
N SER A 61 23.32 39.85 31.78
CA SER A 61 22.91 39.14 32.97
C SER A 61 21.95 39.96 33.82
N VAL A 62 20.89 39.33 34.34
CA VAL A 62 19.92 39.96 35.25
C VAL A 62 20.10 39.41 36.65
N ILE A 63 20.24 40.31 37.64
CA ILE A 63 20.31 39.97 39.06
C ILE A 63 19.06 40.50 39.76
N ALA A 64 18.26 39.58 40.29
CA ALA A 64 17.01 39.89 40.98
C ALA A 64 16.93 39.26 42.37
N GLU A 65 16.31 39.98 43.29
CA GLU A 65 15.99 39.55 44.65
C GLU A 65 14.52 39.13 44.73
N PHE A 66 14.22 37.99 45.35
CA PHE A 66 12.85 37.53 45.58
C PHE A 66 12.53 37.40 47.07
N ALA A 67 11.26 37.63 47.41
CA ALA A 67 10.76 37.51 48.79
C ALA A 67 10.72 36.06 49.31
N SER A 68 10.71 35.05 48.41
CA SER A 68 10.78 33.64 48.81
C SER A 68 11.54 32.78 47.79
N PRO A 69 12.22 31.70 48.25
CA PRO A 69 12.85 30.72 47.35
C PRO A 69 11.88 30.04 46.37
N VAL A 70 10.62 29.83 46.78
CA VAL A 70 9.60 29.19 45.94
C VAL A 70 9.27 30.05 44.73
N GLU A 71 9.06 31.36 44.93
CA GLU A 71 8.78 32.28 43.84
C GLU A 71 10.00 32.51 42.94
N ALA A 72 11.22 32.48 43.49
CA ALA A 72 12.43 32.53 42.69
C ALA A 72 12.55 31.33 41.72
N VAL A 73 12.26 30.12 42.22
CA VAL A 73 12.31 28.90 41.38
C VAL A 73 11.18 28.89 40.35
N ARG A 74 9.95 29.31 40.71
CA ARG A 74 8.84 29.43 39.75
C ARG A 74 9.14 30.43 38.64
N CYS A 75 9.60 31.62 39.02
CA CYS A 75 10.00 32.66 38.07
C CYS A 75 11.07 32.15 37.11
N ALA A 76 12.07 31.40 37.61
CA ALA A 76 13.11 30.81 36.78
C ALA A 76 12.54 29.80 35.76
N THR A 77 11.62 28.92 36.19
CA THR A 77 10.96 27.97 35.29
C THR A 77 10.10 28.68 34.24
N ASP A 78 9.39 29.74 34.61
CA ASP A 78 8.55 30.51 33.68
C ASP A 78 9.37 31.34 32.69
N ILE A 79 10.50 31.91 33.11
CA ILE A 79 11.48 32.56 32.21
C ILE A 79 11.96 31.55 31.17
N GLN A 80 12.39 30.37 31.61
CA GLN A 80 12.88 29.34 30.68
C GLN A 80 11.79 28.88 29.70
N LEU A 81 10.56 28.70 30.18
CA LEU A 81 9.41 28.34 29.35
C LEU A 81 9.09 29.41 28.29
N GLU A 82 9.13 30.69 28.65
CA GLU A 82 8.83 31.79 27.73
C GLU A 82 9.94 31.98 26.69
N VAL A 83 11.20 31.79 27.10
CA VAL A 83 12.34 31.73 26.19
C VAL A 83 12.15 30.60 25.16
N ASP A 84 11.76 29.41 25.62
CA ASP A 84 11.55 28.25 24.75
C ASP A 84 10.41 28.47 23.75
N LYS A 85 9.34 29.16 24.15
CA LYS A 85 8.25 29.57 23.24
C LYS A 85 8.74 30.52 22.16
N ARG A 86 9.55 31.52 22.50
CA ARG A 86 10.05 32.50 21.51
C ARG A 86 11.08 31.89 20.57
N ASN A 87 11.93 31.00 21.09
CA ASN A 87 12.83 30.18 20.28
C ASN A 87 12.10 29.24 19.31
N ALA A 88 10.82 28.93 19.53
CA ALA A 88 10.04 28.05 18.66
C ALA A 88 9.89 28.57 17.23
N LEU A 89 9.95 29.89 17.06
CA LEU A 89 9.78 30.57 15.78
C LEU A 89 11.10 30.85 15.07
N LEU A 90 12.23 30.47 15.67
CA LEU A 90 13.59 30.77 15.17
C LEU A 90 14.34 29.50 14.74
N PRO A 91 15.13 29.56 13.64
CA PRO A 91 16.10 28.52 13.26
C PRO A 91 17.09 28.24 14.39
N GLU A 92 17.62 27.01 14.47
CA GLU A 92 18.43 26.56 15.61
C GLU A 92 19.67 27.43 15.86
N GLU A 93 20.35 27.89 14.80
CA GLU A 93 21.49 28.81 14.90
C GLU A 93 21.16 30.17 15.54
N ASN A 94 19.88 30.57 15.55
CA ASN A 94 19.42 31.89 16.01
C ASN A 94 18.71 31.83 17.37
N ARG A 95 18.70 30.68 18.05
CA ARG A 95 18.03 30.51 19.35
C ARG A 95 18.89 31.01 20.51
N LEU A 96 18.28 31.69 21.47
CA LEU A 96 18.94 32.15 22.70
C LEU A 96 18.73 31.14 23.83
N ARG A 97 19.78 30.83 24.59
CA ARG A 97 19.68 29.91 25.74
C ARG A 97 20.08 30.61 27.02
N PHE A 98 19.22 30.61 28.03
CA PHE A 98 19.55 31.20 29.32
C PHE A 98 20.15 30.17 30.26
N ARG A 99 21.15 30.57 31.04
CA ARG A 99 21.61 29.81 32.19
C ARG A 99 21.14 30.50 33.43
N ILE A 100 20.57 29.73 34.36
CA ILE A 100 19.98 30.29 35.55
C ILE A 100 20.60 29.66 36.80
N GLY A 101 21.12 30.51 37.68
CA GLY A 101 21.61 30.13 39.01
C GLY A 101 20.79 30.78 40.12
N ILE A 102 20.34 29.98 41.09
CA ILE A 102 19.56 30.46 42.23
C ILE A 102 20.24 30.10 43.54
N ASN A 103 20.47 31.10 44.40
CA ASN A 103 21.01 30.86 45.73
C ASN A 103 20.31 31.70 46.80
N LEU A 104 20.21 31.16 48.01
CA LEU A 104 19.84 31.90 49.22
C LEU A 104 21.11 32.24 50.01
N GLY A 105 21.37 33.52 50.26
CA GLY A 105 22.53 33.92 51.06
C GLY A 105 22.54 35.40 51.44
N ASP A 106 23.55 35.77 52.23
CA ASP A 106 23.77 37.15 52.63
C ASP A 106 24.21 37.99 51.44
N VAL A 107 23.48 39.08 51.21
CA VAL A 107 23.79 40.11 50.22
C VAL A 107 23.90 41.48 50.86
N VAL A 108 24.75 42.31 50.26
CA VAL A 108 24.93 43.72 50.57
C VAL A 108 24.40 44.53 49.40
N VAL A 109 23.47 45.43 49.70
CA VAL A 109 22.97 46.42 48.74
C VAL A 109 23.86 47.65 48.79
N ASP A 110 24.48 48.00 47.68
CA ASP A 110 25.22 49.26 47.49
C ASP A 110 24.67 50.02 46.28
N GLY A 111 23.84 51.03 46.52
CA GLY A 111 23.10 51.74 45.48
C GLY A 111 22.15 50.79 44.73
N ASN A 112 22.37 50.65 43.42
CA ASN A 112 21.64 49.69 42.58
C ASN A 112 22.33 48.32 42.50
N ASN A 113 23.49 48.11 43.10
CA ASN A 113 24.21 46.85 42.96
C ASN A 113 23.96 45.90 44.14
N LEU A 114 23.77 44.61 43.84
CA LEU A 114 23.84 43.52 44.81
C LEU A 114 25.23 42.91 44.78
N MET A 115 25.86 42.79 45.95
CA MET A 115 27.20 42.21 46.12
C MET A 115 27.23 41.29 47.35
N GLY A 116 28.19 40.38 47.43
CA GLY A 116 28.39 39.50 48.60
C GLY A 116 28.35 38.02 48.27
N ASP A 117 28.46 37.18 49.31
CA ASP A 117 28.60 35.73 49.16
C ASP A 117 27.41 35.11 48.43
N GLY A 118 26.18 35.59 48.69
CA GLY A 118 24.98 35.14 48.01
C GLY A 118 25.08 35.26 46.48
N VAL A 119 25.61 36.38 45.99
CA VAL A 119 25.78 36.68 44.54
C VAL A 119 26.88 35.81 43.94
N ASN A 120 27.99 35.62 44.65
CA ASN A 120 29.12 34.81 44.18
C ASN A 120 28.74 33.33 44.01
N VAL A 121 27.93 32.78 44.92
CA VAL A 121 27.40 31.42 44.78
C VAL A 121 26.43 31.32 43.61
N ALA A 122 25.48 32.26 43.49
CA ALA A 122 24.48 32.24 42.42
C ALA A 122 25.13 32.28 41.03
N ALA A 123 26.13 33.14 40.84
CA ALA A 123 26.92 33.20 39.60
C ALA A 123 27.68 31.89 39.31
N ARG A 124 28.18 31.20 40.36
CA ARG A 124 28.84 29.91 40.17
C ARG A 124 27.86 28.79 39.81
N LEU A 125 26.66 28.80 40.38
CA LEU A 125 25.58 27.86 40.04
C LEU A 125 25.08 28.08 38.62
N GLU A 126 24.92 29.35 38.20
CA GLU A 126 24.59 29.70 36.82
C GLU A 126 25.62 29.10 35.85
N ALA A 127 26.91 29.29 36.12
CA ALA A 127 27.98 28.75 35.26
C ALA A 127 28.02 27.20 35.20
N LEU A 128 27.47 26.51 36.20
CA LEU A 128 27.33 25.06 36.22
C LEU A 128 26.06 24.57 35.52
N SER A 129 25.10 25.47 35.32
CA SER A 129 23.91 25.18 34.58
C SER A 129 24.22 24.92 33.11
N GLN A 130 23.59 23.89 32.55
CA GLN A 130 23.64 23.67 31.11
C GLN A 130 22.93 24.83 30.40
N PRO A 131 23.30 25.20 29.15
CA PRO A 131 22.56 26.19 28.39
C PRO A 131 21.08 25.83 28.30
N GLY A 132 20.19 26.70 28.78
CA GLY A 132 18.76 26.45 28.87
C GLY A 132 18.37 25.67 30.13
N GLY A 133 19.09 25.83 31.25
CA GLY A 133 18.88 25.04 32.47
C GLY A 133 18.90 25.88 33.76
N ILE A 134 18.46 25.27 34.86
CA ILE A 134 18.36 25.91 36.19
C ILE A 134 19.14 25.10 37.23
N CYS A 135 20.05 25.76 37.96
CA CYS A 135 20.78 25.19 39.10
C CYS A 135 20.50 25.98 40.38
N ILE A 136 20.34 25.27 41.49
CA ILE A 136 20.02 25.83 42.80
C ILE A 136 20.97 25.31 43.88
N SER A 137 21.14 26.06 44.97
CA SER A 137 21.88 25.59 46.15
C SER A 137 21.02 24.69 47.05
N GLU A 138 21.68 23.91 47.91
CA GLU A 138 21.03 23.11 48.95
C GLU A 138 20.11 23.92 49.86
N ALA A 139 20.48 25.17 50.17
CA ALA A 139 19.66 26.07 50.97
C ALA A 139 18.33 26.43 50.29
N ILE A 140 18.30 26.49 48.96
CA ILE A 140 17.07 26.65 48.17
C ILE A 140 16.32 25.31 48.12
N TYR A 141 17.00 24.24 47.74
CA TYR A 141 16.43 22.89 47.59
C TYR A 141 15.67 22.44 48.85
N THR A 142 16.28 22.57 50.02
CA THR A 142 15.68 22.19 51.31
C THR A 142 14.39 22.94 51.63
N GLN A 143 14.19 24.14 51.10
CA GLN A 143 12.99 24.95 51.34
C GLN A 143 11.91 24.75 50.28
N VAL A 144 12.26 24.26 49.08
CA VAL A 144 11.32 24.14 47.95
C VAL A 144 10.90 22.71 47.64
N ARG A 145 11.69 21.69 48.00
CA ARG A 145 11.45 20.28 47.60
C ARG A 145 10.07 19.73 47.98
N ASP A 146 9.52 20.18 49.12
CA ASP A 146 8.23 19.70 49.64
C ASP A 146 7.07 20.65 49.26
N ARG A 147 7.37 21.75 48.56
CA ARG A 147 6.42 22.82 48.21
C ARG A 147 6.22 23.01 46.71
N LEU A 148 7.14 22.49 45.90
CA LEU A 148 7.06 22.44 44.46
C LEU A 148 6.99 20.97 44.02
N SER A 149 6.07 20.65 43.11
CA SER A 149 5.99 19.34 42.47
C SER A 149 7.03 19.22 41.35
N LEU A 150 8.31 19.32 41.70
CA LEU A 150 9.46 19.21 40.79
C LEU A 150 10.42 18.17 41.36
N ASP A 151 11.01 17.36 40.48
CA ASP A 151 12.15 16.52 40.83
C ASP A 151 13.42 17.38 40.95
N PHE A 152 14.46 16.89 41.64
CA PHE A 152 15.74 17.62 41.77
C PHE A 152 16.90 16.63 41.66
N PHE A 153 17.87 16.94 40.81
CA PHE A 153 19.05 16.10 40.61
C PHE A 153 20.24 16.64 41.40
N ASP A 154 20.84 15.80 42.23
CA ASP A 154 22.01 16.15 43.02
C ASP A 154 23.27 16.27 42.13
N LEU A 155 23.96 17.41 42.20
CA LEU A 155 25.20 17.70 41.48
C LEU A 155 26.46 17.66 42.37
N GLY A 156 26.32 17.45 43.69
CA GLY A 156 27.41 17.35 44.65
C GLY A 156 27.92 18.69 45.22
N GLU A 157 29.03 18.63 45.96
CA GLU A 157 29.65 19.77 46.64
C GLU A 157 30.54 20.63 45.72
N LEU A 158 30.41 21.95 45.84
CA LEU A 158 31.12 22.94 45.05
C LEU A 158 31.97 23.86 45.92
N LYS A 159 33.27 23.95 45.63
CA LYS A 159 34.16 24.93 46.27
C LYS A 159 34.09 26.28 45.54
N VAL A 160 33.55 27.30 46.19
CA VAL A 160 33.45 28.66 45.65
C VAL A 160 34.57 29.53 46.22
N LYS A 161 35.24 30.31 45.35
CA LYS A 161 36.31 31.23 45.76
C LYS A 161 35.75 32.27 46.73
N ASN A 162 36.47 32.52 47.83
CA ASN A 162 36.10 33.45 48.91
C ASN A 162 34.90 33.04 49.77
N ILE A 163 34.47 31.77 49.71
CA ILE A 163 33.44 31.22 50.60
C ILE A 163 34.06 30.07 51.42
N ALA A 164 33.91 30.13 52.74
CA ALA A 164 34.63 29.25 53.66
C ALA A 164 34.16 27.79 53.64
N ARG A 165 32.91 27.53 53.23
CA ARG A 165 32.32 26.18 53.16
C ARG A 165 31.94 25.83 51.71
N PRO A 166 32.11 24.57 51.29
CA PRO A 166 31.57 24.13 50.01
C PRO A 166 30.05 24.27 50.00
N VAL A 167 29.48 24.56 48.83
CA VAL A 167 28.04 24.68 48.60
C VAL A 167 27.59 23.46 47.82
N HIS A 168 26.64 22.71 48.35
CA HIS A 168 26.03 21.58 47.63
C HIS A 168 24.97 22.09 46.64
N ALA A 169 24.95 21.56 45.42
CA ALA A 169 24.10 22.04 44.34
C ALA A 169 23.15 20.99 43.79
N TYR A 170 22.01 21.46 43.29
CA TYR A 170 20.97 20.65 42.67
C TYR A 170 20.56 21.26 41.33
N ARG A 171 20.25 20.41 40.34
CA ARG A 171 19.62 20.82 39.09
C ARG A 171 18.11 20.66 39.18
N VAL A 172 17.39 21.66 38.67
CA VAL A 172 15.94 21.58 38.48
C VAL A 172 15.68 21.08 37.05
N PRO A 173 15.05 19.90 36.87
CA PRO A 173 14.65 19.43 35.56
C PRO A 173 13.53 20.31 35.02
N LEU A 174 13.61 20.56 33.73
CA LEU A 174 12.56 21.27 33.01
C LEU A 174 11.50 20.27 32.55
N THR A 175 10.26 20.70 32.39
CA THR A 175 9.18 19.87 31.84
C THR A 175 9.47 19.31 30.43
N SER A 176 10.47 19.87 29.74
CA SER A 176 11.02 19.39 28.47
C SER A 176 11.98 18.18 28.60
N GLU A 177 12.39 17.81 29.82
CA GLU A 177 13.39 16.76 30.10
C GLU A 177 12.80 15.42 30.60
N GLU A 178 11.50 15.36 30.96
CA GLU A 178 10.84 14.08 31.27
C GLU A 178 10.68 13.24 29.98
N GLN A 179 11.34 12.08 29.92
CA GLN A 179 11.10 11.09 28.86
C GLN A 179 9.69 10.48 29.00
N ILE A 180 8.69 11.21 28.54
CA ILE A 180 7.40 10.60 28.23
C ILE A 180 7.63 9.69 27.01
N LYS A 181 7.15 8.45 27.05
CA LYS A 181 7.07 7.61 25.85
C LYS A 181 5.86 8.08 25.05
N SER A 182 5.98 8.09 23.72
CA SER A 182 4.87 8.45 22.84
C SER A 182 3.60 7.69 23.24
N PRO A 183 2.46 8.39 23.45
CA PRO A 183 1.18 7.72 23.71
C PRO A 183 0.60 7.07 22.45
N PHE A 184 1.23 7.33 21.30
CA PHE A 184 0.88 6.77 20.01
C PHE A 184 1.89 5.66 19.66
N ARG A 185 1.43 4.62 18.97
CA ARG A 185 2.26 3.43 18.69
C ARG A 185 2.85 3.42 17.29
N GLY A 186 2.61 4.45 16.49
CA GLY A 186 3.05 4.47 15.11
C GLY A 186 2.41 3.33 14.31
N LEU A 187 3.24 2.49 13.69
CA LEU A 187 2.79 1.28 12.99
C LEU A 187 2.79 0.02 13.88
N ASP A 188 3.22 0.13 15.14
CA ASP A 188 3.22 -0.99 16.07
C ASP A 188 1.80 -1.31 16.58
N VAL A 189 1.60 -2.57 16.97
CA VAL A 189 0.38 -3.01 17.63
C VAL A 189 0.34 -2.46 19.07
N PHE A 190 -0.87 -2.15 19.57
CA PHE A 190 -1.05 -1.88 20.99
C PHE A 190 -1.08 -3.21 21.74
N GLU A 191 -0.16 -3.37 22.69
CA GLU A 191 -0.03 -4.56 23.54
C GLU A 191 -0.81 -4.44 24.84
N PHE A 192 -0.85 -5.52 25.61
CA PHE A 192 -1.60 -5.61 26.87
C PHE A 192 -1.24 -4.47 27.85
N GLU A 193 0.04 -4.10 27.91
CA GLU A 193 0.57 -3.04 28.78
C GLU A 193 0.14 -1.64 28.33
N ASN A 194 -0.33 -1.50 27.09
CA ASN A 194 -0.79 -0.23 26.52
C ASN A 194 -2.29 0.02 26.74
N ALA A 195 -2.97 -0.82 27.53
CA ALA A 195 -4.41 -0.74 27.76
C ALA A 195 -4.89 0.64 28.23
N SER A 196 -4.09 1.33 29.06
CA SER A 196 -4.40 2.68 29.56
C SER A 196 -4.33 3.77 28.49
N LEU A 197 -3.72 3.48 27.34
CA LEU A 197 -3.54 4.39 26.21
C LEU A 197 -4.42 3.99 25.00
N PHE A 198 -5.22 2.92 25.11
CA PHE A 198 -6.05 2.40 24.03
C PHE A 198 -7.49 2.91 24.13
N PHE A 199 -7.85 3.88 23.28
CA PHE A 199 -9.15 4.57 23.30
C PHE A 199 -9.94 4.40 21.99
N GLY A 200 -11.19 4.87 21.98
CA GLY A 200 -12.06 4.89 20.78
C GLY A 200 -12.63 3.54 20.35
N ARG A 201 -12.46 2.48 21.13
CA ARG A 201 -13.02 1.15 20.84
C ARG A 201 -13.89 0.56 21.94
N ALA A 202 -14.32 1.38 22.90
CA ALA A 202 -15.10 0.93 24.06
C ALA A 202 -16.38 0.16 23.68
N ARG A 203 -17.11 0.61 22.65
CA ARG A 203 -18.33 -0.07 22.18
C ARG A 203 -18.05 -1.46 21.60
N ALA A 204 -17.00 -1.58 20.78
CA ALA A 204 -16.58 -2.87 20.23
C ALA A 204 -16.14 -3.83 21.33
N ILE A 205 -15.36 -3.33 22.31
CA ILE A 205 -14.94 -4.10 23.49
C ILE A 205 -16.16 -4.63 24.26
N SER A 206 -17.11 -3.76 24.63
CA SER A 206 -18.33 -4.16 25.37
C SER A 206 -19.13 -5.22 24.61
N THR A 207 -19.37 -4.98 23.31
CA THR A 207 -20.16 -5.89 22.48
C THR A 207 -19.52 -7.28 22.36
N CYS A 208 -18.20 -7.33 22.21
CA CYS A 208 -17.47 -8.60 22.16
C CYS A 208 -17.51 -9.34 23.49
N ILE A 209 -17.37 -8.64 24.62
CA ILE A 209 -17.46 -9.24 25.96
C ILE A 209 -18.87 -9.79 26.20
N GLU A 210 -19.91 -9.02 25.91
CA GLU A 210 -21.32 -9.45 26.04
C GLU A 210 -21.60 -10.70 25.20
N ARG A 211 -21.08 -10.77 23.96
CA ARG A 211 -21.21 -11.96 23.11
C ARG A 211 -20.46 -13.15 23.69
N LEU A 212 -19.24 -12.95 24.19
CA LEU A 212 -18.46 -14.02 24.82
C LEU A 212 -19.17 -14.59 26.05
N GLU A 213 -19.77 -13.74 26.89
CA GLU A 213 -20.56 -14.18 28.05
C GLU A 213 -21.78 -14.99 27.62
N GLN A 214 -22.52 -14.54 26.60
CA GLN A 214 -23.66 -15.28 26.05
C GLN A 214 -23.23 -16.64 25.48
N LEU A 215 -22.16 -16.66 24.68
CA LEU A 215 -21.60 -17.88 24.09
C LEU A 215 -21.12 -18.87 25.17
N ALA A 216 -20.42 -18.36 26.19
CA ALA A 216 -19.98 -19.16 27.33
C ALA A 216 -21.16 -19.76 28.12
N SER A 217 -22.24 -19.00 28.31
CA SER A 217 -23.47 -19.49 28.96
C SER A 217 -24.15 -20.61 28.17
N GLY A 218 -24.01 -20.61 26.84
CA GLY A 218 -24.47 -21.67 25.94
C GLY A 218 -23.54 -22.89 25.86
N GLY A 219 -22.45 -22.93 26.64
CA GLY A 219 -21.51 -24.05 26.69
C GLY A 219 -20.40 -24.02 25.63
N LYS A 220 -20.31 -22.98 24.81
CA LYS A 220 -19.27 -22.83 23.79
C LYS A 220 -18.79 -21.39 23.68
N ALA A 221 -17.60 -21.09 24.19
CA ALA A 221 -17.03 -19.74 24.19
C ALA A 221 -16.02 -19.56 23.03
N PHE A 222 -16.53 -19.27 21.83
CA PHE A 222 -15.70 -18.98 20.64
C PHE A 222 -16.17 -17.69 19.97
N LEU A 223 -15.29 -16.69 19.83
CA LEU A 223 -15.56 -15.45 19.11
C LEU A 223 -14.48 -15.18 18.06
N LEU A 224 -14.89 -14.98 16.81
CA LEU A 224 -14.05 -14.61 15.69
C LEU A 224 -14.29 -13.15 15.29
N ILE A 225 -13.26 -12.32 15.43
CA ILE A 225 -13.29 -10.91 15.07
C ILE A 225 -12.72 -10.77 13.66
N TYR A 226 -13.55 -10.34 12.70
CA TYR A 226 -13.13 -10.13 11.32
C TYR A 226 -13.26 -8.67 10.89
N GLY A 227 -12.47 -8.24 9.90
CA GLY A 227 -12.53 -6.87 9.39
C GLY A 227 -11.35 -6.53 8.47
N MET A 228 -11.42 -5.36 7.83
CA MET A 228 -10.42 -4.89 6.88
C MET A 228 -9.00 -4.81 7.48
N SER A 229 -7.98 -4.90 6.63
CA SER A 229 -6.57 -4.63 7.02
C SER A 229 -6.48 -3.22 7.63
N GLY A 230 -5.70 -3.06 8.71
CA GLY A 230 -5.55 -1.76 9.38
C GLY A 230 -6.72 -1.31 10.28
N SER A 231 -7.83 -2.05 10.41
CA SER A 231 -8.95 -1.65 11.28
C SER A 231 -8.67 -1.73 12.79
N GLY A 232 -7.49 -2.24 13.18
CA GLY A 232 -7.07 -2.35 14.59
C GLY A 232 -7.52 -3.64 15.29
N LYS A 233 -7.73 -4.74 14.57
CA LYS A 233 -8.15 -6.05 15.14
C LYS A 233 -7.20 -6.57 16.22
N SER A 234 -5.91 -6.63 15.92
CA SER A 234 -4.88 -7.10 16.85
C SER A 234 -4.81 -6.19 18.09
N SER A 235 -4.83 -4.87 17.91
CA SER A 235 -4.88 -3.90 19.02
C SER A 235 -6.16 -4.04 19.86
N LEU A 236 -7.33 -4.26 19.24
CA LEU A 236 -8.59 -4.52 19.93
C LEU A 236 -8.50 -5.78 20.79
N LEU A 237 -7.91 -6.86 20.27
CA LEU A 237 -7.72 -8.10 21.00
C LEU A 237 -6.74 -7.90 22.18
N ARG A 238 -5.53 -7.41 21.90
CA ARG A 238 -4.40 -7.38 22.83
C ARG A 238 -4.50 -6.29 23.90
N ALA A 239 -4.84 -5.05 23.51
CA ALA A 239 -4.93 -3.91 24.43
C ALA A 239 -6.37 -3.57 24.85
N GLY A 240 -7.38 -4.03 24.11
CA GLY A 240 -8.79 -3.81 24.42
C GLY A 240 -9.42 -4.94 25.24
N LEU A 241 -9.60 -6.10 24.61
CA LEU A 241 -10.36 -7.22 25.15
C LEU A 241 -9.63 -7.93 26.28
N LEU A 242 -8.38 -8.35 26.06
CA LEU A 242 -7.63 -9.09 27.08
C LEU A 242 -7.53 -8.31 28.41
N PRO A 243 -7.17 -7.01 28.44
CA PRO A 243 -7.11 -6.26 29.70
C PRO A 243 -8.49 -5.99 30.30
N SER A 244 -9.54 -5.91 29.47
CA SER A 244 -10.91 -5.67 29.94
C SER A 244 -11.54 -6.90 30.58
N ILE A 245 -11.30 -8.09 30.05
CA ILE A 245 -11.84 -9.35 30.59
C ILE A 245 -11.09 -9.76 31.87
N VAL A 246 -9.77 -9.57 31.91
CA VAL A 246 -8.93 -10.04 33.03
C VAL A 246 -9.03 -9.16 34.27
N ARG A 247 -9.62 -7.96 34.15
CA ARG A 247 -9.85 -7.07 35.29
C ARG A 247 -10.67 -7.80 36.37
N PRO A 248 -10.25 -7.76 37.65
CA PRO A 248 -11.00 -8.40 38.74
C PRO A 248 -12.46 -7.94 38.76
N GLY A 249 -13.38 -8.90 38.75
CA GLY A 249 -14.83 -8.63 38.76
C GLY A 249 -15.42 -8.17 37.43
N ALA A 250 -14.65 -8.14 36.33
CA ALA A 250 -15.18 -7.76 35.02
C ALA A 250 -16.20 -8.78 34.48
N VAL A 251 -15.98 -10.08 34.74
CA VAL A 251 -16.93 -11.15 34.42
C VAL A 251 -17.40 -11.79 35.72
N ALA A 252 -18.71 -11.86 35.91
CA ALA A 252 -19.30 -12.36 37.15
C ALA A 252 -18.89 -13.82 37.43
N GLY A 253 -18.50 -14.10 38.68
CA GLY A 253 -18.16 -15.44 39.14
C GLY A 253 -16.76 -15.93 38.75
N ILE A 254 -15.94 -15.12 38.08
CA ILE A 254 -14.56 -15.46 37.72
C ILE A 254 -13.60 -14.54 38.49
N ALA A 255 -12.64 -15.15 39.16
CA ALA A 255 -11.69 -14.47 40.03
C ALA A 255 -10.23 -14.64 39.56
N LEU A 256 -9.95 -15.61 38.68
CA LEU A 256 -8.63 -15.81 38.07
C LEU A 256 -8.76 -16.02 36.57
N TRP A 257 -8.03 -15.22 35.80
CA TRP A 257 -7.86 -15.41 34.36
C TRP A 257 -6.39 -15.68 34.03
N ARG A 258 -6.15 -16.76 33.29
CA ARG A 258 -4.90 -17.00 32.57
C ARG A 258 -5.04 -16.57 31.11
N ARG A 259 -3.94 -16.16 30.48
CA ARG A 259 -3.93 -15.59 29.13
C ARG A 259 -2.92 -16.31 28.26
N CYS A 260 -3.39 -16.98 27.22
CA CYS A 260 -2.54 -17.53 26.17
C CYS A 260 -2.77 -16.69 24.90
N LEU A 261 -1.73 -16.01 24.44
CA LEU A 261 -1.71 -15.33 23.15
C LEU A 261 -0.84 -16.15 22.20
N VAL A 262 -1.40 -16.52 21.05
CA VAL A 262 -0.72 -17.29 20.02
C VAL A 262 -0.94 -16.66 18.66
N ARG A 263 0.10 -16.68 17.84
CA ARG A 263 0.02 -16.42 16.41
C ARG A 263 0.38 -17.72 15.66
N PRO A 264 -0.42 -18.20 14.70
CA PRO A 264 -0.21 -19.51 14.10
C PRO A 264 1.18 -19.71 13.49
N SER A 265 1.77 -18.67 12.88
CA SER A 265 3.11 -18.73 12.26
C SER A 265 4.30 -18.60 13.21
N GLU A 266 4.11 -18.48 14.53
CA GLU A 266 5.21 -18.35 15.50
C GLU A 266 6.06 -19.63 15.65
N GLY A 267 5.64 -20.75 15.07
CA GLY A 267 6.31 -22.03 15.16
C GLY A 267 6.24 -22.80 13.84
N PRO A 268 6.84 -24.00 13.79
CA PRO A 268 6.91 -24.79 12.56
C PRO A 268 5.53 -25.18 12.01
N ASP A 269 4.52 -25.21 12.88
CA ASP A 269 3.12 -25.43 12.54
C ASP A 269 2.22 -24.89 13.65
N ALA A 270 0.95 -24.67 13.32
CA ALA A 270 0.01 -23.98 14.21
C ALA A 270 -0.23 -24.71 15.56
N VAL A 271 -0.15 -26.04 15.59
CA VAL A 271 -0.33 -26.82 16.83
C VAL A 271 0.89 -26.66 17.74
N THR A 272 2.09 -26.61 17.18
CA THR A 272 3.32 -26.33 17.93
C THR A 272 3.30 -24.93 18.52
N SER A 273 2.95 -23.92 17.73
CA SER A 273 2.81 -22.52 18.18
C SER A 273 1.88 -22.42 19.40
N LEU A 274 0.77 -23.15 19.39
CA LEU A 274 -0.18 -23.20 20.50
C LEU A 274 0.37 -23.92 21.73
N GLY A 275 1.03 -25.07 21.56
CA GLY A 275 1.63 -25.82 22.66
C GLY A 275 2.68 -25.02 23.42
N THR A 276 3.59 -24.37 22.68
CA THR A 276 4.63 -23.51 23.27
C THR A 276 4.03 -22.26 23.91
N ALA A 277 3.00 -21.65 23.31
CA ALA A 277 2.31 -20.51 23.91
C ALA A 277 1.58 -20.86 25.23
N LEU A 278 1.03 -22.07 25.35
CA LEU A 278 0.31 -22.52 26.54
C LEU A 278 1.19 -22.63 27.78
N VAL A 279 2.49 -22.93 27.64
CA VAL A 279 3.42 -23.11 28.76
C VAL A 279 4.11 -21.81 29.21
N ARG A 280 3.90 -20.68 28.51
CA ARG A 280 4.46 -19.37 28.89
C ARG A 280 3.91 -18.91 30.25
N ASP A 281 4.68 -18.11 31.00
CA ASP A 281 4.37 -17.67 32.37
C ASP A 281 2.98 -17.00 32.54
N GLY A 282 2.52 -16.27 31.52
CA GLY A 282 1.19 -15.62 31.50
C GLY A 282 0.02 -16.55 31.23
N ALA A 283 0.29 -17.73 30.66
CA ALA A 283 -0.68 -18.76 30.28
C ALA A 283 -0.77 -19.82 31.39
N LEU A 284 -0.19 -20.99 31.19
CA LEU A 284 -0.26 -22.13 32.12
C LEU A 284 1.12 -22.80 32.27
N PRO A 285 2.09 -22.14 32.94
CA PRO A 285 3.40 -22.74 33.22
C PRO A 285 3.31 -24.03 34.05
N GLU A 286 2.19 -24.25 34.75
CA GLU A 286 1.92 -25.49 35.48
C GLU A 286 1.88 -26.74 34.58
N LEU A 287 1.62 -26.57 33.28
CA LEU A 287 1.66 -27.68 32.31
C LEU A 287 3.08 -28.22 32.10
N ALA A 288 4.10 -27.35 32.15
CA ALA A 288 5.50 -27.74 31.97
C ALA A 288 6.07 -28.47 33.20
N GLN A 289 5.43 -28.33 34.36
CA GLN A 289 5.83 -29.04 35.59
C GLN A 289 5.38 -30.51 35.59
N ASP A 290 4.27 -30.81 34.91
CA ASP A 290 3.67 -32.15 34.90
C ASP A 290 4.11 -33.00 33.70
N LYS A 291 4.54 -32.37 32.60
CA LYS A 291 4.94 -33.04 31.37
C LYS A 291 6.08 -32.31 30.69
N ALA A 292 6.95 -33.09 30.02
CA ALA A 292 7.87 -32.52 29.05
C ALA A 292 7.08 -31.87 27.92
N GLU A 293 7.57 -30.74 27.40
CA GLU A 293 6.92 -29.97 26.32
C GLU A 293 6.61 -30.85 25.10
N THR A 294 7.52 -31.77 24.76
CA THR A 294 7.37 -32.75 23.68
C THR A 294 6.16 -33.69 23.88
N ASP A 295 5.89 -34.10 25.13
CA ASP A 295 4.76 -34.98 25.45
C ASP A 295 3.42 -34.23 25.38
N LEU A 296 3.43 -32.96 25.76
CA LEU A 296 2.26 -32.07 25.60
C LEU A 296 1.94 -31.89 24.12
N LEU A 297 2.94 -31.56 23.30
CA LEU A 297 2.80 -31.38 21.86
C LEU A 297 2.27 -32.65 21.16
N ASN A 298 2.87 -33.81 21.47
CA ASN A 298 2.41 -35.09 20.93
C ASN A 298 0.96 -35.39 21.32
N MET A 299 0.55 -35.04 22.54
CA MET A 299 -0.82 -35.23 23.01
C MET A 299 -1.81 -34.29 22.31
N LEU A 300 -1.45 -33.01 22.13
CA LEU A 300 -2.29 -32.04 21.43
C LEU A 300 -2.57 -32.46 19.99
N ARG A 301 -1.58 -33.05 19.31
CA ARG A 301 -1.74 -33.59 17.95
C ARG A 301 -2.57 -34.87 17.90
N SER A 302 -2.27 -35.83 18.76
CA SER A 302 -2.84 -37.19 18.67
C SER A 302 -4.19 -37.35 19.37
N ASN A 303 -4.49 -36.54 20.39
CA ASN A 303 -5.68 -36.66 21.23
C ASN A 303 -6.19 -35.29 21.74
N PRO A 304 -6.66 -34.42 20.83
CA PRO A 304 -7.12 -33.06 21.19
C PRO A 304 -8.26 -33.06 22.23
N GLU A 305 -9.08 -34.10 22.29
CA GLU A 305 -10.17 -34.27 23.29
C GLU A 305 -9.67 -34.27 24.75
N ARG A 306 -8.38 -34.58 24.97
CA ARG A 306 -7.78 -34.59 26.32
C ARG A 306 -7.30 -33.21 26.75
N ALA A 307 -7.20 -32.24 25.84
CA ALA A 307 -6.66 -30.91 26.14
C ALA A 307 -7.44 -30.17 27.25
N PRO A 308 -8.80 -30.14 27.27
CA PRO A 308 -9.53 -29.44 28.32
C PRO A 308 -9.27 -30.02 29.72
N ALA A 309 -9.15 -31.34 29.85
CA ALA A 309 -8.91 -31.98 31.15
C ALA A 309 -7.56 -31.55 31.74
N LEU A 310 -6.51 -31.48 30.91
CA LEU A 310 -5.19 -31.02 31.32
C LEU A 310 -5.18 -29.53 31.66
N ILE A 311 -5.82 -28.70 30.83
CA ILE A 311 -5.98 -27.27 31.09
C ILE A 311 -6.73 -27.05 32.41
N ARG A 312 -7.76 -27.85 32.69
CA ARG A 312 -8.52 -27.78 33.95
C ARG A 312 -7.66 -28.11 35.16
N GLN A 313 -6.80 -29.13 35.06
CA GLN A 313 -5.85 -29.48 36.11
C GLN A 313 -4.84 -28.36 36.37
N ALA A 314 -4.25 -27.79 35.31
CA ALA A 314 -3.32 -26.67 35.41
C ALA A 314 -3.98 -25.42 36.01
N LEU A 315 -5.19 -25.07 35.56
CA LEU A 315 -5.99 -23.99 36.15
C LEU A 315 -6.32 -24.24 37.62
N GLY A 316 -6.55 -25.50 38.02
CA GLY A 316 -6.77 -25.86 39.42
C GLY A 316 -5.56 -25.57 40.30
N LYS A 317 -4.35 -25.88 39.82
CA LYS A 317 -3.08 -25.55 40.49
C LYS A 317 -2.82 -24.04 40.54
N ALA A 318 -3.09 -23.33 39.44
CA ALA A 318 -3.00 -21.88 39.40
C ALA A 318 -3.95 -21.25 40.42
N ALA A 319 -5.20 -21.75 40.49
CA ALA A 319 -6.21 -21.27 41.43
C ALA A 319 -5.82 -21.52 42.89
N SER A 320 -5.29 -22.71 43.21
CA SER A 320 -4.81 -23.00 44.57
C SER A 320 -3.65 -22.08 44.98
N THR A 321 -2.74 -21.78 44.05
CA THR A 321 -1.63 -20.86 44.29
C THR A 321 -2.11 -19.43 44.50
N ALA A 322 -3.16 -19.01 43.79
CA ALA A 322 -3.77 -17.69 43.92
C ALA A 322 -4.78 -17.57 45.09
N GLY A 323 -5.07 -18.66 45.82
CA GLY A 323 -6.07 -18.66 46.90
C GLY A 323 -7.53 -18.57 46.42
N VAL A 324 -7.81 -19.03 45.20
CA VAL A 324 -9.12 -18.93 44.54
C VAL A 324 -9.69 -20.33 44.26
N SER A 325 -11.01 -20.48 44.18
CA SER A 325 -11.64 -21.74 43.78
C SER A 325 -11.30 -22.10 42.33
N ALA A 326 -10.98 -23.36 42.05
CA ALA A 326 -10.75 -23.86 40.69
C ALA A 326 -11.96 -23.64 39.75
N SER A 327 -13.17 -23.56 40.30
CA SER A 327 -14.39 -23.25 39.54
C SER A 327 -14.47 -21.79 39.05
N GLN A 328 -13.67 -20.90 39.65
CA GLN A 328 -13.59 -19.47 39.33
C GLN A 328 -12.33 -19.11 38.52
N ALA A 329 -11.56 -20.12 38.09
CA ALA A 329 -10.40 -19.95 37.21
C ALA A 329 -10.77 -20.26 35.75
N ARG A 330 -10.31 -19.42 34.82
CA ARG A 330 -10.58 -19.53 33.39
C ARG A 330 -9.32 -19.24 32.57
N LEU A 331 -9.29 -19.74 31.35
CA LEU A 331 -8.26 -19.44 30.35
C LEU A 331 -8.87 -18.64 29.21
N ILE A 332 -8.21 -17.55 28.81
CA ILE A 332 -8.46 -16.92 27.51
C ILE A 332 -7.39 -17.41 26.54
N LEU A 333 -7.83 -18.00 25.44
CA LEU A 333 -6.99 -18.35 24.30
C LEU A 333 -7.23 -17.32 23.19
N ALA A 334 -6.30 -16.39 23.05
CA ALA A 334 -6.30 -15.35 22.03
C ALA A 334 -5.44 -15.78 20.85
N ILE A 335 -6.06 -15.89 19.67
CA ILE A 335 -5.40 -16.29 18.42
C ILE A 335 -5.40 -15.08 17.51
N ASP A 336 -4.23 -14.49 17.34
CA ASP A 336 -4.09 -13.32 16.48
C ASP A 336 -3.67 -13.77 15.08
N GLN A 337 -4.31 -13.20 14.06
CA GLN A 337 -4.03 -13.45 12.64
C GLN A 337 -4.26 -14.91 12.19
N ILE A 338 -5.49 -15.41 12.38
CA ILE A 338 -5.90 -16.73 11.89
C ILE A 338 -5.72 -16.87 10.36
N GLU A 339 -5.70 -15.78 9.61
CA GLU A 339 -5.41 -15.79 8.17
C GLU A 339 -4.10 -16.53 7.81
N GLU A 340 -3.16 -16.60 8.74
CA GLU A 340 -1.88 -17.30 8.57
C GLU A 340 -2.03 -18.81 8.39
N LEU A 341 -3.10 -19.42 8.92
CA LEU A 341 -3.44 -20.81 8.62
C LEU A 341 -3.63 -21.07 7.13
N PHE A 342 -4.00 -20.04 6.36
CA PHE A 342 -4.22 -20.15 4.92
C PHE A 342 -3.06 -19.62 4.08
N ALA A 343 -2.13 -18.88 4.69
CA ALA A 343 -1.05 -18.19 4.01
C ALA A 343 0.32 -18.83 4.24
N THR A 344 0.61 -19.31 5.45
CA THR A 344 1.93 -19.80 5.85
C THR A 344 1.92 -21.28 6.24
N GLU A 345 0.87 -21.75 6.91
CA GLU A 345 0.76 -23.16 7.31
C GLU A 345 0.60 -24.03 6.06
N THR A 346 1.50 -24.97 5.85
CA THR A 346 1.59 -25.75 4.61
C THR A 346 0.91 -27.11 4.66
N GLU A 347 0.68 -27.66 5.86
CA GLU A 347 0.17 -29.02 6.05
C GLU A 347 -1.35 -29.01 6.34
N PRO A 348 -2.20 -29.57 5.47
CA PRO A 348 -3.65 -29.61 5.69
C PRO A 348 -4.05 -30.28 7.01
N GLY A 349 -3.36 -31.36 7.39
CA GLY A 349 -3.60 -32.08 8.64
C GLY A 349 -3.34 -31.24 9.89
N SER A 350 -2.31 -30.38 9.86
CA SER A 350 -2.02 -29.43 10.95
C SER A 350 -3.14 -28.40 11.11
N ARG A 351 -3.63 -27.83 10.00
CA ARG A 351 -4.74 -26.85 10.01
C ARG A 351 -6.01 -27.45 10.63
N GLU A 352 -6.37 -28.67 10.22
CA GLU A 352 -7.54 -29.37 10.75
C GLU A 352 -7.37 -29.73 12.24
N ALA A 353 -6.20 -30.22 12.64
CA ALA A 353 -5.90 -30.52 14.04
C ALA A 353 -5.98 -29.28 14.93
N PHE A 354 -5.46 -28.14 14.46
CA PHE A 354 -5.55 -26.86 15.15
C PHE A 354 -7.00 -26.42 15.34
N VAL A 355 -7.81 -26.42 14.28
CA VAL A 355 -9.24 -26.05 14.35
C VAL A 355 -10.03 -26.98 15.26
N ARG A 356 -9.72 -28.29 15.24
CA ARG A 356 -10.31 -29.27 16.15
C ARG A 356 -9.96 -28.98 17.60
N LEU A 357 -8.71 -28.60 17.90
CA LEU A 357 -8.29 -28.15 19.24
C LEU A 357 -9.08 -26.92 19.70
N LEU A 358 -9.29 -25.93 18.83
CA LEU A 358 -10.08 -24.74 19.16
C LEU A 358 -11.53 -25.10 19.49
N ALA A 359 -12.15 -25.99 18.71
CA ALA A 359 -13.51 -26.45 18.95
C ALA A 359 -13.66 -27.14 20.30
N VAL A 360 -12.75 -28.06 20.61
CA VAL A 360 -12.75 -28.81 21.86
C VAL A 360 -12.50 -27.88 23.06
N MET A 361 -11.56 -26.94 22.94
CA MET A 361 -11.29 -25.97 24.00
C MET A 361 -12.48 -25.03 24.23
N ALA A 362 -13.03 -24.42 23.17
CA ALA A 362 -14.18 -23.54 23.28
C ALA A 362 -15.41 -24.25 23.86
N GLY A 363 -15.63 -25.53 23.50
CA GLY A 363 -16.71 -26.37 24.00
C GLY A 363 -16.58 -26.79 25.48
N SER A 364 -15.45 -26.48 26.13
CA SER A 364 -15.26 -26.76 27.55
C SER A 364 -16.00 -25.77 28.48
N GLY A 365 -16.38 -24.60 27.95
CA GLY A 365 -17.00 -23.50 28.70
C GLY A 365 -16.06 -22.73 29.64
N PHE A 366 -14.93 -23.32 30.05
CA PHE A 366 -13.93 -22.66 30.90
C PHE A 366 -12.70 -22.12 30.15
N VAL A 367 -12.59 -22.40 28.86
CA VAL A 367 -11.64 -21.77 27.94
C VAL A 367 -12.43 -20.87 26.99
N TRP A 368 -12.11 -19.58 26.97
CA TRP A 368 -12.68 -18.62 26.03
C TRP A 368 -11.71 -18.42 24.88
N VAL A 369 -12.14 -18.79 23.66
CA VAL A 369 -11.32 -18.68 22.46
C VAL A 369 -11.72 -17.42 21.70
N ILE A 370 -10.76 -16.53 21.44
CA ILE A 370 -10.96 -15.30 20.68
C ILE A 370 -9.98 -15.29 19.51
N GLY A 371 -10.48 -15.29 18.28
CA GLY A 371 -9.67 -15.23 17.07
C GLY A 371 -9.78 -13.88 16.37
N THR A 372 -8.72 -13.41 15.72
CA THR A 372 -8.80 -12.33 14.73
C THR A 372 -8.53 -12.88 13.33
N ILE A 373 -9.26 -12.38 12.32
CA ILE A 373 -9.04 -12.73 10.92
C ILE A 373 -9.26 -11.52 10.01
N ARG A 374 -8.56 -11.42 8.87
CA ARG A 374 -8.92 -10.43 7.85
C ARG A 374 -10.19 -10.83 7.08
N ALA A 375 -10.97 -9.82 6.65
CA ALA A 375 -12.25 -10.04 5.95
C ALA A 375 -12.09 -10.81 4.63
N ASP A 376 -11.00 -10.61 3.89
CA ASP A 376 -10.67 -11.32 2.65
C ASP A 376 -10.39 -12.81 2.87
N PHE A 377 -10.00 -13.22 4.07
CA PHE A 377 -9.80 -14.64 4.42
C PHE A 377 -11.01 -15.28 5.12
N PHE A 378 -12.03 -14.49 5.47
CA PHE A 378 -13.18 -14.98 6.24
C PHE A 378 -13.98 -16.07 5.51
N HIS A 379 -14.12 -15.95 4.17
CA HIS A 379 -14.80 -16.97 3.37
C HIS A 379 -14.02 -18.29 3.32
N ARG A 380 -12.68 -18.22 3.36
CA ARG A 380 -11.78 -19.39 3.30
C ARG A 380 -11.85 -20.28 4.53
N CYS A 381 -12.45 -19.82 5.63
CA CYS A 381 -12.74 -20.69 6.77
C CYS A 381 -13.54 -21.95 6.36
N SER A 382 -14.33 -21.93 5.27
CA SER A 382 -15.01 -23.14 4.79
C SER A 382 -14.08 -24.20 4.20
N GLU A 383 -12.81 -23.86 3.89
CA GLU A 383 -11.80 -24.80 3.39
C GLU A 383 -11.32 -25.77 4.47
N ILE A 384 -11.41 -25.40 5.75
CA ILE A 384 -10.95 -26.24 6.86
C ILE A 384 -12.15 -26.91 7.52
N ALA A 385 -12.12 -28.25 7.56
CA ALA A 385 -13.18 -29.05 8.15
C ALA A 385 -13.46 -28.62 9.60
N GLY A 386 -14.75 -28.42 9.92
CA GLY A 386 -15.21 -28.05 11.26
C GLY A 386 -15.11 -26.55 11.62
N PHE A 387 -14.41 -25.72 10.83
CA PHE A 387 -14.31 -24.29 11.12
C PHE A 387 -15.65 -23.58 10.93
N SER A 388 -16.43 -23.90 9.89
CA SER A 388 -17.75 -23.30 9.67
C SER A 388 -18.65 -23.44 10.91
N ALA A 389 -18.72 -24.64 11.48
CA ALA A 389 -19.48 -24.89 12.71
C ALA A 389 -18.95 -24.13 13.94
N LEU A 390 -17.64 -23.82 13.98
CA LEU A 390 -17.07 -22.96 15.03
C LEU A 390 -17.60 -21.53 14.95
N LYS A 391 -17.70 -21.00 13.73
CA LYS A 391 -18.00 -19.59 13.46
C LYS A 391 -19.48 -19.29 13.22
N ASP A 392 -20.41 -20.18 13.57
CA ASP A 392 -21.85 -19.95 13.33
C ASP A 392 -22.51 -19.02 14.36
N GLY A 393 -23.57 -18.33 13.94
CA GLY A 393 -24.41 -17.49 14.81
C GLY A 393 -23.69 -16.28 15.41
N LEU A 394 -23.75 -16.14 16.75
CA LEU A 394 -23.12 -15.04 17.49
C LEU A 394 -21.59 -15.10 17.55
N SER A 395 -20.99 -16.18 17.04
CA SER A 395 -19.56 -16.45 17.11
C SER A 395 -18.69 -15.56 16.22
N ASN A 396 -19.27 -14.63 15.46
CA ASN A 396 -18.53 -13.69 14.61
C ASN A 396 -18.83 -12.24 15.00
N TYR A 397 -17.81 -11.39 14.98
CA TYR A 397 -17.96 -9.95 15.14
C TYR A 397 -17.22 -9.20 14.03
N GLU A 398 -17.95 -8.38 13.28
CA GLU A 398 -17.35 -7.50 12.28
C GLU A 398 -16.81 -6.24 12.94
N LEU A 399 -15.48 -6.08 12.92
CA LEU A 399 -14.83 -4.86 13.34
C LEU A 399 -14.82 -3.85 12.20
N LEU A 400 -15.80 -2.95 12.24
CA LEU A 400 -15.89 -1.82 11.32
C LEU A 400 -14.78 -0.78 11.57
N PRO A 401 -14.40 -0.02 10.52
CA PRO A 401 -13.57 1.17 10.67
C PRO A 401 -14.12 2.11 11.77
N PRO A 402 -13.25 2.78 12.53
CA PRO A 402 -13.71 3.64 13.61
C PRO A 402 -14.50 4.83 13.04
N THR A 403 -15.59 5.17 13.72
CA THR A 403 -16.41 6.34 13.38
C THR A 403 -15.67 7.64 13.68
N GLY A 404 -16.10 8.76 13.10
CA GLY A 404 -15.51 10.08 13.39
C GLY A 404 -15.34 10.39 14.90
N PRO A 405 -16.35 10.14 15.76
CA PRO A 405 -16.21 10.29 17.21
C PRO A 405 -15.20 9.34 17.86
N GLU A 406 -15.14 8.09 17.40
CA GLU A 406 -14.14 7.11 17.88
C GLU A 406 -12.71 7.54 17.46
N ILE A 407 -12.54 8.05 16.24
CA ILE A 407 -11.28 8.65 15.77
C ILE A 407 -10.87 9.83 16.65
N ALA A 408 -11.83 10.69 17.02
CA ALA A 408 -11.54 11.80 17.94
C ALA A 408 -11.00 11.30 19.29
N GLN A 409 -11.57 10.21 19.83
CA GLN A 409 -11.08 9.61 21.07
C GLN A 409 -9.68 9.00 20.89
N ILE A 410 -9.42 8.33 19.76
CA ILE A 410 -8.11 7.77 19.41
C ILE A 410 -7.02 8.86 19.34
N ILE A 411 -7.37 10.08 18.91
CA ILE A 411 -6.43 11.21 18.84
C ILE A 411 -6.28 11.89 20.19
N ARG A 412 -7.40 12.24 20.83
CA ARG A 412 -7.44 13.20 21.95
C ARG A 412 -7.18 12.59 23.30
N GLU A 413 -7.67 11.39 23.57
CA GLU A 413 -7.59 10.79 24.90
C GLU A 413 -6.17 10.31 25.26
N PRO A 414 -5.40 9.64 24.36
CA PRO A 414 -4.00 9.35 24.65
C PRO A 414 -3.16 10.62 24.86
N ALA A 415 -3.40 11.66 24.05
CA ALA A 415 -2.74 12.96 24.20
C ALA A 415 -3.06 13.61 25.55
N ARG A 416 -4.33 13.61 25.95
CA ARG A 416 -4.77 14.15 27.26
C ARG A 416 -4.15 13.37 28.42
N ALA A 417 -4.08 12.04 28.33
CA ALA A 417 -3.51 11.17 29.37
C ALA A 417 -2.03 11.45 29.65
N THR A 418 -1.28 11.96 28.66
CA THR A 418 0.15 12.31 28.78
C THR A 418 0.42 13.82 28.82
N GLY A 419 -0.63 14.65 28.83
CA GLY A 419 -0.52 16.10 28.86
C GLY A 419 -0.07 16.75 27.54
N LEU A 420 -0.16 16.03 26.41
CA LEU A 420 0.06 16.57 25.08
C LEU A 420 -1.08 17.50 24.66
N ARG A 421 -0.73 18.57 23.95
CA ARG A 421 -1.65 19.56 23.39
C ARG A 421 -1.53 19.60 21.87
N PHE A 422 -2.60 20.08 21.23
CA PHE A 422 -2.63 20.33 19.80
C PHE A 422 -2.62 21.82 19.55
N GLU A 423 -1.87 22.27 18.54
CA GLU A 423 -1.89 23.65 18.11
C GLU A 423 -3.29 24.07 17.65
N GLU A 424 -3.67 25.28 18.04
CA GLU A 424 -4.95 25.91 17.69
C GLU A 424 -4.65 27.31 17.15
N THR A 425 -5.17 27.60 15.96
CA THR A 425 -5.04 28.92 15.33
C THR A 425 -6.40 29.45 14.88
N THR A 426 -6.56 30.77 14.85
CA THR A 426 -7.82 31.41 14.46
C THR A 426 -8.21 31.17 13.00
N ASP A 427 -7.24 30.90 12.14
CA ASP A 427 -7.41 30.71 10.69
C ASP A 427 -7.57 29.23 10.30
N GLN A 428 -6.91 28.29 10.99
CA GLN A 428 -6.90 26.86 10.64
C GLN A 428 -7.72 25.99 11.62
N GLY A 429 -8.12 26.56 12.76
CA GLY A 429 -8.79 25.82 13.83
C GLY A 429 -7.80 24.96 14.61
N ARG A 430 -8.26 23.85 15.16
CA ARG A 430 -7.42 22.93 15.94
C ARG A 430 -6.86 21.80 15.07
N LEU A 431 -5.59 21.47 15.29
CA LEU A 431 -4.90 20.41 14.53
C LEU A 431 -5.59 19.03 14.67
N ASP A 432 -6.11 18.71 15.85
CA ASP A 432 -6.80 17.43 16.09
C ASP A 432 -8.11 17.30 15.30
N ASP A 433 -8.84 18.38 15.03
CA ASP A 433 -10.01 18.36 14.14
C ASP A 433 -9.63 18.09 12.67
N ILE A 434 -8.46 18.57 12.24
CA ILE A 434 -7.95 18.30 10.89
C ILE A 434 -7.49 16.85 10.76
N LEU A 435 -6.76 16.33 11.76
CA LEU A 435 -6.37 14.92 11.83
C LEU A 435 -7.59 13.99 11.86
N GLN A 436 -8.61 14.34 12.64
CA GLN A 436 -9.86 13.59 12.72
C GLN A 436 -10.58 13.54 11.36
N ARG A 437 -10.75 14.70 10.70
CA ARG A 437 -11.41 14.77 9.39
C ARG A 437 -10.63 14.03 8.31
N ALA A 438 -9.31 14.18 8.29
CA ALA A 438 -8.44 13.47 7.35
C ALA A 438 -8.54 11.95 7.53
N ALA A 439 -8.52 11.47 8.77
CA ALA A 439 -8.64 10.03 9.03
C ALA A 439 -10.06 9.50 8.79
N ALA A 440 -11.10 10.29 9.05
CA ALA A 440 -12.48 9.88 8.79
C ALA A 440 -12.82 9.81 7.28
N ALA A 441 -12.06 10.50 6.42
CA ALA A 441 -12.25 10.47 4.97
C ALA A 441 -11.82 9.14 4.32
N ASP A 442 -10.94 8.40 4.98
CA ASP A 442 -10.42 7.12 4.49
C ASP A 442 -10.46 6.04 5.59
N PRO A 443 -11.36 5.04 5.48
CA PRO A 443 -11.51 3.97 6.46
C PRO A 443 -10.23 3.14 6.72
N GLY A 444 -9.27 3.13 5.78
CA GLY A 444 -7.99 2.42 5.92
C GLY A 444 -6.86 3.24 6.56
N SER A 445 -7.13 4.49 6.94
CA SER A 445 -6.09 5.43 7.38
C SER A 445 -5.71 5.33 8.86
N LEU A 446 -6.35 4.48 9.65
CA LEU A 446 -6.07 4.38 11.10
C LEU A 446 -4.59 4.09 11.42
N PRO A 447 -3.88 3.19 10.71
CA PRO A 447 -2.44 2.99 10.89
C PRO A 447 -1.63 4.22 10.50
N LEU A 448 -2.03 4.92 9.42
CA LEU A 448 -1.40 6.19 9.00
C LEU A 448 -1.57 7.27 10.07
N LEU A 449 -2.75 7.32 10.69
CA LEU A 449 -3.06 8.28 11.75
C LEU A 449 -2.15 8.05 12.95
N GLN A 450 -1.97 6.80 13.38
CA GLN A 450 -1.06 6.47 14.48
C GLN A 450 0.39 6.79 14.14
N PHE A 451 0.83 6.50 12.91
CA PHE A 451 2.15 6.89 12.40
C PHE A 451 2.36 8.41 12.44
N VAL A 452 1.40 9.19 11.94
CA VAL A 452 1.49 10.65 11.93
C VAL A 452 1.50 11.21 13.35
N LEU A 453 0.65 10.70 14.24
CA LEU A 453 0.61 11.15 15.63
C LEU A 453 1.91 10.86 16.38
N ASP A 454 2.52 9.70 16.13
CA ASP A 454 3.84 9.34 16.68
C ASP A 454 4.94 10.25 16.12
N ALA A 455 4.96 10.51 14.81
CA ALA A 455 5.92 11.42 14.20
C ALA A 455 5.74 12.88 14.66
N LEU A 456 4.49 13.34 14.85
CA LEU A 456 4.18 14.64 15.42
C LEU A 456 4.61 14.73 16.89
N TYR A 457 4.43 13.64 17.63
CA TYR A 457 4.95 13.54 18.99
C TYR A 457 6.46 13.68 19.00
N GLU A 458 7.20 12.92 18.20
CA GLU A 458 8.67 13.01 18.16
C GLU A 458 9.16 14.42 17.78
N ALA A 459 8.46 15.09 16.86
CA ALA A 459 8.76 16.48 16.49
C ALA A 459 8.39 17.51 17.58
N GLY A 460 7.46 17.18 18.47
CA GLY A 460 6.87 18.09 19.46
C GLY A 460 7.11 17.71 20.94
N ARG A 461 7.83 16.62 21.21
CA ARG A 461 7.91 15.98 22.55
C ARG A 461 8.50 16.90 23.61
N GLU A 462 9.52 17.70 23.27
CA GLU A 462 10.15 18.65 24.18
C GLU A 462 9.17 19.71 24.69
N ARG A 463 8.14 20.04 23.88
CA ARG A 463 7.16 21.10 24.16
C ARG A 463 5.78 20.57 24.52
N ARG A 464 5.59 19.24 24.47
CA ARG A 464 4.29 18.55 24.59
C ARG A 464 3.21 19.17 23.68
N LEU A 465 3.59 19.67 22.50
CA LEU A 465 2.72 20.38 21.56
C LEU A 465 2.90 19.86 20.14
N LEU A 466 1.80 19.37 19.55
CA LEU A 466 1.76 18.90 18.16
C LEU A 466 1.33 20.07 17.26
N THR A 467 2.13 20.38 16.24
CA THR A 467 2.01 21.62 15.45
C THR A 467 1.60 21.41 13.99
N PHE A 468 0.93 22.40 13.41
CA PHE A 468 0.63 22.49 11.98
C PHE A 468 1.88 22.51 11.13
N ALA A 469 2.94 23.17 11.61
CA ALA A 469 4.23 23.20 10.93
C ALA A 469 4.80 21.78 10.76
N ALA A 470 4.84 21.00 11.83
CA ALA A 470 5.29 19.61 11.79
C ALA A 470 4.36 18.74 10.91
N TYR A 471 3.04 18.91 11.02
CA TYR A 471 2.08 18.16 10.20
C TYR A 471 2.25 18.42 8.69
N ARG A 472 2.50 19.68 8.30
CA ARG A 472 2.79 20.05 6.91
C ARG A 472 4.16 19.57 6.45
N ALA A 473 5.16 19.57 7.33
CA ALA A 473 6.49 19.04 7.06
C ALA A 473 6.47 17.53 6.80
N LEU A 474 5.59 16.79 7.50
CA LEU A 474 5.32 15.38 7.21
C LEU A 474 4.51 15.18 5.91
N GLY A 475 3.75 16.18 5.49
CA GLY A 475 2.93 16.10 4.27
C GLY A 475 1.51 15.61 4.48
N GLY A 476 0.98 15.90 5.66
CA GLY A 476 -0.34 15.48 6.03
C GLY A 476 -0.45 13.97 6.23
N LEU A 477 -1.68 13.49 6.37
CA LEU A 477 -1.95 12.07 6.64
C LEU A 477 -1.48 11.13 5.52
N GLU A 478 -1.67 11.53 4.26
CA GLU A 478 -1.34 10.66 3.11
C GLU A 478 0.14 10.66 2.75
N GLY A 479 0.83 11.80 2.91
CA GLY A 479 2.22 11.97 2.50
C GLY A 479 3.25 11.54 3.56
N ALA A 480 2.85 11.41 4.83
CA ALA A 480 3.77 11.20 5.94
C ALA A 480 4.63 9.94 5.82
N ILE A 481 4.03 8.79 5.50
CA ILE A 481 4.79 7.55 5.35
C ILE A 481 5.73 7.63 4.15
N ALA A 482 5.26 8.16 3.01
CA ALA A 482 6.09 8.30 1.82
C ALA A 482 7.29 9.21 2.07
N ARG A 483 7.07 10.40 2.64
CA ARG A 483 8.16 11.32 2.97
C ARG A 483 9.14 10.72 3.96
N ARG A 484 8.66 10.06 5.01
CA ARG A 484 9.57 9.42 5.97
C ARG A 484 10.40 8.32 5.33
N ALA A 485 9.79 7.50 4.48
CA ALA A 485 10.51 6.45 3.76
C ALA A 485 11.54 7.04 2.80
N ASP A 486 11.19 8.07 2.05
CA ASP A 486 12.12 8.78 1.15
C ASP A 486 13.25 9.46 1.95
N GLU A 487 12.96 10.16 3.04
CA GLU A 487 13.98 10.77 3.92
C GLU A 487 15.00 9.74 4.43
N VAL A 488 14.54 8.57 4.88
CA VAL A 488 15.40 7.51 5.41
C VAL A 488 16.27 6.92 4.30
N VAL A 489 15.69 6.65 3.14
CA VAL A 489 16.43 6.07 2.00
C VAL A 489 17.40 7.11 1.41
N ASP A 490 16.97 8.34 1.22
CA ASP A 490 17.75 9.39 0.56
C ASP A 490 18.88 9.93 1.44
N ALA A 491 18.80 9.76 2.77
CA ALA A 491 19.91 10.02 3.69
C ALA A 491 21.08 9.03 3.53
N LEU A 492 20.87 7.89 2.88
CA LEU A 492 21.90 6.86 2.68
C LEU A 492 22.66 7.06 1.35
N PRO A 493 23.93 6.62 1.26
CA PRO A 493 24.69 6.66 0.00
C PRO A 493 24.00 5.91 -1.15
N ALA A 494 24.16 6.38 -2.38
CA ALA A 494 23.52 5.80 -3.58
C ALA A 494 23.77 4.29 -3.76
N ALA A 495 24.94 3.79 -3.36
CA ALA A 495 25.27 2.36 -3.38
C ALA A 495 24.40 1.53 -2.44
N ILE A 496 23.99 2.10 -1.30
CA ILE A 496 23.08 1.47 -0.32
C ILE A 496 21.64 1.56 -0.82
N GLN A 497 21.24 2.72 -1.36
CA GLN A 497 19.90 2.90 -1.93
C GLN A 497 19.57 1.88 -3.04
N ALA A 498 20.57 1.46 -3.81
CA ALA A 498 20.42 0.47 -4.89
C ALA A 498 19.94 -0.91 -4.40
N ALA A 499 20.04 -1.21 -3.10
CA ALA A 499 19.53 -2.46 -2.52
C ALA A 499 18.00 -2.44 -2.29
N LEU A 500 17.36 -1.27 -2.30
CA LEU A 500 15.92 -1.13 -1.99
C LEU A 500 15.00 -2.01 -2.87
N PRO A 501 15.19 -2.10 -4.21
CA PRO A 501 14.34 -2.96 -5.03
C PRO A 501 14.42 -4.44 -4.66
N ALA A 502 15.60 -4.95 -4.29
CA ALA A 502 15.76 -6.35 -3.89
C ALA A 502 15.04 -6.63 -2.57
N ILE A 503 15.18 -5.72 -1.59
CA ILE A 503 14.51 -5.85 -0.28
C ILE A 503 12.98 -5.84 -0.45
N LEU A 504 12.43 -4.90 -1.22
CA LEU A 504 10.99 -4.83 -1.45
C LEU A 504 10.45 -6.08 -2.18
N ARG A 505 11.20 -6.65 -3.13
CA ARG A 505 10.80 -7.91 -3.79
C ARG A 505 10.80 -9.09 -2.83
N ALA A 506 11.79 -9.21 -1.95
CA ALA A 506 11.82 -10.28 -0.94
C ALA A 506 10.64 -10.18 0.03
N LEU A 507 10.24 -8.95 0.41
CA LEU A 507 9.18 -8.69 1.39
C LEU A 507 7.76 -8.60 0.82
N THR A 508 7.57 -8.82 -0.48
CA THR A 508 6.25 -8.72 -1.13
C THR A 508 5.92 -9.94 -1.98
N THR A 509 4.64 -10.24 -2.10
CA THR A 509 4.13 -11.28 -2.99
C THR A 509 2.78 -10.91 -3.57
N ILE A 510 2.48 -11.40 -4.76
CA ILE A 510 1.22 -11.17 -5.48
C ILE A 510 0.56 -12.53 -5.68
N ARG A 511 -0.68 -12.66 -5.22
CA ARG A 511 -1.42 -13.91 -5.39
C ARG A 511 -1.97 -14.02 -6.82
N PRO A 512 -1.89 -15.20 -7.46
CA PRO A 512 -2.49 -15.39 -8.78
C PRO A 512 -4.00 -15.10 -8.75
N GLY A 513 -4.45 -14.18 -9.60
CA GLY A 513 -5.87 -13.78 -9.70
C GLY A 513 -6.31 -12.67 -8.74
N ASP A 514 -5.41 -12.17 -7.89
CA ASP A 514 -5.67 -11.08 -6.95
C ASP A 514 -4.95 -9.81 -7.42
N GLU A 515 -5.62 -8.66 -7.38
CA GLU A 515 -4.96 -7.38 -7.72
C GLU A 515 -4.05 -6.87 -6.59
N ALA A 516 -4.32 -7.30 -5.36
CA ALA A 516 -3.70 -6.79 -4.14
C ALA A 516 -2.28 -7.35 -3.89
N ILE A 517 -1.36 -6.45 -3.54
CA ILE A 517 0.01 -6.79 -3.10
C ILE A 517 -0.04 -7.16 -1.63
N THR A 518 0.52 -8.31 -1.27
CA THR A 518 0.57 -8.79 0.11
C THR A 518 1.99 -8.78 0.66
N ILE A 519 2.12 -8.57 1.97
CA ILE A 519 3.41 -8.63 2.68
C ILE A 519 3.81 -10.10 2.81
N ARG A 520 5.07 -10.40 2.49
CA ARG A 520 5.72 -11.68 2.78
C ARG A 520 6.80 -11.45 3.85
N PRO A 521 6.81 -12.20 4.96
CA PRO A 521 7.97 -12.23 5.85
C PRO A 521 9.15 -12.92 5.16
N ALA A 522 10.37 -12.40 5.34
CA ALA A 522 11.59 -12.95 4.77
C ALA A 522 12.68 -13.07 5.84
N SER A 523 13.58 -14.05 5.73
CA SER A 523 14.70 -14.20 6.67
C SER A 523 15.68 -13.04 6.51
N LEU A 524 16.29 -12.57 7.60
CA LEU A 524 17.28 -11.49 7.56
C LEU A 524 18.41 -11.80 6.58
N THR A 525 18.83 -13.07 6.48
CA THR A 525 19.85 -13.52 5.53
C THR A 525 19.44 -13.35 4.06
N GLU A 526 18.17 -13.54 3.72
CA GLU A 526 17.64 -13.39 2.36
C GLU A 526 17.64 -11.92 1.91
N ILE A 527 17.26 -11.02 2.80
CA ILE A 527 17.10 -9.57 2.53
C ILE A 527 18.38 -8.76 2.75
N ALA A 528 19.19 -9.15 3.73
CA ALA A 528 20.46 -8.50 4.07
C ALA A 528 21.67 -9.17 3.38
N GLY A 529 21.43 -9.99 2.34
CA GLY A 529 22.45 -10.79 1.64
C GLY A 529 23.64 -10.01 1.05
N THR A 530 23.61 -8.67 1.10
CA THR A 530 24.75 -7.80 0.80
C THR A 530 25.01 -6.84 1.98
N PRO A 531 26.27 -6.39 2.20
CA PRO A 531 26.57 -5.38 3.24
C PRO A 531 25.73 -4.10 3.10
N ALA A 532 25.44 -3.69 1.86
CA ALA A 532 24.55 -2.58 1.56
C ALA A 532 23.10 -2.86 1.98
N GLY A 533 22.59 -4.07 1.70
CA GLY A 533 21.27 -4.51 2.13
C GLY A 533 21.10 -4.51 3.64
N ALA A 534 22.10 -5.02 4.38
CA ALA A 534 22.08 -5.02 5.85
C ALA A 534 21.91 -3.61 6.45
N VAL A 535 22.73 -2.65 6.00
CA VAL A 535 22.65 -1.26 6.48
C VAL A 535 21.30 -0.62 6.14
N LEU A 536 20.75 -0.91 4.96
CA LEU A 536 19.43 -0.40 4.57
C LEU A 536 18.31 -1.02 5.40
N VAL A 537 18.35 -2.33 5.67
CA VAL A 537 17.38 -3.02 6.54
C VAL A 537 17.43 -2.41 7.95
N ASP A 538 18.62 -2.24 8.52
CA ASP A 538 18.79 -1.65 9.85
C ASP A 538 18.24 -0.22 9.91
N ALA A 539 18.49 0.60 8.88
CA ALA A 539 17.95 1.96 8.80
C ALA A 539 16.41 1.97 8.71
N LEU A 540 15.81 1.05 7.94
CA LEU A 540 14.36 0.95 7.82
C LEU A 540 13.70 0.38 9.10
N ILE A 541 14.36 -0.53 9.81
CA ILE A 541 13.93 -1.01 11.14
C ILE A 541 14.01 0.11 12.17
N ALA A 542 15.13 0.85 12.21
CA ALA A 542 15.29 2.00 13.10
C ALA A 542 14.23 3.09 12.85
N ALA A 543 13.80 3.23 11.60
CA ALA A 543 12.71 4.12 11.21
C ALA A 543 11.29 3.54 11.42
N ARG A 544 11.16 2.31 11.94
CA ARG A 544 9.90 1.57 12.13
C ARG A 544 9.10 1.34 10.84
N LEU A 545 9.79 1.27 9.70
CA LEU A 545 9.19 0.93 8.40
C LEU A 545 9.23 -0.57 8.14
N LEU A 546 10.19 -1.27 8.76
CA LEU A 546 10.28 -2.72 8.85
C LEU A 546 10.21 -3.15 10.33
N VAL A 547 9.74 -4.36 10.56
CA VAL A 547 9.72 -5.02 11.88
C VAL A 547 10.52 -6.30 11.76
N SER A 548 11.38 -6.57 12.74
CA SER A 548 12.11 -7.82 12.89
C SER A 548 11.56 -8.60 14.09
N ASP A 549 11.29 -9.88 13.90
CA ASP A 549 10.97 -10.83 14.95
C ASP A 549 12.02 -11.95 14.95
N GLU A 550 12.32 -12.51 16.11
CA GLU A 550 13.18 -13.70 16.22
C GLU A 550 12.29 -14.95 16.27
N ASP A 551 12.50 -15.88 15.35
CA ASP A 551 11.85 -17.19 15.37
C ASP A 551 12.41 -18.05 16.54
N VAL A 552 11.66 -19.07 16.93
CA VAL A 552 12.02 -20.11 17.91
C VAL A 552 13.36 -20.79 17.57
N SER A 553 13.76 -20.80 16.29
CA SER A 553 15.08 -21.28 15.83
C SER A 553 16.25 -20.31 16.08
N GLY A 554 15.98 -19.10 16.56
CA GLY A 554 16.95 -18.00 16.68
C GLY A 554 17.23 -17.27 15.36
N SER A 555 16.45 -17.55 14.30
CA SER A 555 16.57 -16.85 13.03
C SER A 555 15.73 -15.57 13.03
N VAL A 556 16.33 -14.46 12.59
CA VAL A 556 15.63 -13.17 12.52
C VAL A 556 14.82 -13.11 11.23
N VAL A 557 13.51 -12.92 11.35
CA VAL A 557 12.58 -12.72 10.24
C VAL A 557 12.19 -11.25 10.20
N VAL A 558 12.23 -10.65 9.02
CA VAL A 558 11.83 -9.25 8.82
C VAL A 558 10.60 -9.18 7.94
N ARG A 559 9.76 -8.18 8.22
CA ARG A 559 8.54 -7.89 7.49
C ARG A 559 8.34 -6.39 7.36
N VAL A 560 7.53 -6.00 6.37
CA VAL A 560 7.05 -4.63 6.27
C VAL A 560 6.15 -4.33 7.48
N ALA A 561 6.39 -3.19 8.15
CA ALA A 561 5.65 -2.83 9.36
C ALA A 561 4.14 -2.71 9.09
N HIS A 562 3.76 -2.16 7.92
CA HIS A 562 2.36 -2.08 7.52
C HIS A 562 2.17 -2.02 6.00
N GLU A 563 1.09 -2.61 5.48
CA GLU A 563 0.73 -2.67 4.05
C GLU A 563 0.50 -1.27 3.43
N ALA A 564 0.27 -0.27 4.29
CA ALA A 564 0.13 1.12 3.89
C ALA A 564 1.43 1.68 3.30
N LEU A 565 2.59 1.16 3.72
CA LEU A 565 3.88 1.50 3.14
C LEU A 565 3.92 1.14 1.65
N LEU A 566 3.37 -0.01 1.27
CA LEU A 566 3.41 -0.49 -0.12
C LEU A 566 2.45 0.29 -1.03
N SER A 567 1.30 0.70 -0.50
CA SER A 567 0.26 1.41 -1.28
C SER A 567 0.45 2.93 -1.31
N ARG A 568 1.03 3.54 -0.26
CA ARG A 568 1.14 4.99 -0.10
C ARG A 568 2.53 5.56 -0.36
N TRP A 569 3.57 4.73 -0.49
CA TRP A 569 4.91 5.17 -0.90
C TRP A 569 5.10 4.99 -2.42
N PRO A 570 5.11 6.07 -3.23
CA PRO A 570 5.15 5.95 -4.68
C PRO A 570 6.37 5.18 -5.19
N ARG A 571 7.56 5.42 -4.61
CA ARG A 571 8.80 4.73 -5.00
C ARG A 571 8.71 3.22 -4.81
N ALA A 572 8.18 2.75 -3.67
CA ALA A 572 7.97 1.32 -3.46
C ALA A 572 6.92 0.74 -4.40
N ARG A 573 5.81 1.45 -4.59
CA ARG A 573 4.73 1.03 -5.50
C ARG A 573 5.24 0.87 -6.93
N ASP A 574 6.04 1.82 -7.42
CA ASP A 574 6.61 1.78 -8.77
C ASP A 574 7.61 0.63 -8.93
N ILE A 575 8.46 0.38 -7.93
CA ILE A 575 9.37 -0.77 -7.88
C ILE A 575 8.59 -2.09 -7.94
N ILE A 576 7.51 -2.22 -7.17
CA ILE A 576 6.70 -3.44 -7.11
C ILE A 576 5.96 -3.64 -8.44
N HIS A 577 5.33 -2.60 -9.00
CA HIS A 577 4.67 -2.69 -10.30
C HIS A 577 5.63 -3.07 -11.42
N ALA A 578 6.84 -2.50 -11.44
CA ALA A 578 7.87 -2.86 -12.41
C ALA A 578 8.31 -4.34 -12.32
N ASN A 579 8.07 -5.00 -11.18
CA ASN A 579 8.42 -6.41 -10.94
C ASN A 579 7.20 -7.32 -10.77
N ARG A 580 5.99 -6.87 -11.14
CA ARG A 580 4.75 -7.61 -10.95
C ARG A 580 4.77 -9.01 -11.58
N SER A 581 5.22 -9.11 -12.83
CA SER A 581 5.31 -10.40 -13.55
C SER A 581 6.21 -11.41 -12.84
N PHE A 582 7.33 -10.94 -12.28
CA PHE A 582 8.24 -11.78 -11.50
C PHE A 582 7.60 -12.27 -10.20
N LEU A 583 6.94 -11.37 -9.45
CA LEU A 583 6.27 -11.72 -8.19
C LEU A 583 5.14 -12.73 -8.39
N GLU A 584 4.33 -12.57 -9.45
CA GLU A 584 3.27 -13.51 -9.83
C GLU A 584 3.83 -14.88 -10.25
N MET A 585 4.93 -14.89 -11.03
CA MET A 585 5.62 -16.11 -11.43
C MET A 585 6.18 -16.86 -10.22
N ARG A 586 6.87 -16.16 -9.30
CA ARG A 586 7.44 -16.75 -8.09
C ARG A 586 6.34 -17.33 -7.19
N ALA A 587 5.25 -16.59 -6.94
CA ALA A 587 4.14 -17.07 -6.11
C ALA A 587 3.47 -18.33 -6.69
N ARG A 588 3.32 -18.39 -8.02
CA ARG A 588 2.79 -19.55 -8.72
C ARG A 588 3.74 -20.75 -8.60
N LEU A 589 5.01 -20.57 -8.93
CA LEU A 589 6.03 -21.64 -8.84
C LEU A 589 6.17 -22.16 -7.42
N GLN A 590 6.06 -21.29 -6.42
CA GLN A 590 6.07 -21.68 -5.01
C GLN A 590 4.88 -22.59 -4.66
N THR A 591 3.68 -22.25 -5.13
CA THR A 591 2.48 -23.07 -4.92
C THR A 591 2.62 -24.43 -5.59
N GLU A 592 3.17 -24.49 -6.80
CA GLU A 592 3.35 -25.72 -7.57
C GLU A 592 4.46 -26.61 -7.00
N ALA A 593 5.61 -26.03 -6.64
CA ALA A 593 6.70 -26.72 -5.97
C ALA A 593 6.23 -27.31 -4.64
N HIS A 594 5.46 -26.54 -3.87
CA HIS A 594 4.90 -27.00 -2.60
C HIS A 594 3.96 -28.19 -2.81
N ARG A 595 3.06 -28.11 -3.80
CA ARG A 595 2.15 -29.21 -4.16
C ARG A 595 2.93 -30.47 -4.57
N TRP A 596 3.96 -30.32 -5.40
CA TRP A 596 4.83 -31.41 -5.83
C TRP A 596 5.56 -32.09 -4.67
N LEU A 597 6.13 -31.31 -3.74
CA LEU A 597 6.77 -31.83 -2.54
C LEU A 597 5.78 -32.56 -1.63
N SER A 598 4.59 -31.97 -1.41
CA SER A 598 3.54 -32.56 -0.57
C SER A 598 3.03 -33.90 -1.13
N ASP A 599 3.00 -34.05 -2.46
CA ASP A 599 2.60 -35.28 -3.14
C ASP A 599 3.81 -36.19 -3.43
N LYS A 600 4.77 -36.24 -2.49
CA LYS A 600 5.95 -37.12 -2.55
C LYS A 600 6.73 -37.04 -3.86
N LYS A 601 6.85 -35.84 -4.43
CA LYS A 601 7.55 -35.57 -5.69
C LYS A 601 6.94 -36.29 -6.90
N ASN A 602 5.60 -36.38 -6.96
CA ASN A 602 4.86 -36.99 -8.07
C ASN A 602 5.28 -36.40 -9.44
N PRO A 603 5.79 -37.21 -10.39
CA PRO A 603 6.22 -36.75 -11.70
C PRO A 603 5.13 -36.06 -12.53
N GLU A 604 3.85 -36.36 -12.31
CA GLU A 604 2.73 -35.75 -13.05
C GLU A 604 2.50 -34.28 -12.71
N LEU A 605 3.04 -33.81 -11.58
CA LEU A 605 2.94 -32.43 -11.12
C LEU A 605 4.12 -31.57 -11.57
N LEU A 606 5.08 -32.11 -12.33
CA LEU A 606 6.19 -31.35 -12.89
C LEU A 606 5.71 -30.38 -13.98
N LEU A 607 6.46 -29.30 -14.20
CA LEU A 607 6.09 -28.28 -15.18
C LEU A 607 6.01 -28.90 -16.59
N PRO A 608 4.88 -28.73 -17.31
CA PRO A 608 4.75 -29.23 -18.66
C PRO A 608 5.62 -28.42 -19.64
N VAL A 609 5.93 -29.06 -20.77
CA VAL A 609 6.68 -28.46 -21.87
C VAL A 609 6.01 -27.19 -22.38
N GLY A 610 6.83 -26.17 -22.66
CA GLY A 610 6.40 -24.92 -23.26
C GLY A 610 6.74 -23.73 -22.39
N LYS A 611 5.93 -22.68 -22.51
CA LYS A 611 6.20 -21.36 -21.92
C LYS A 611 6.51 -21.42 -20.41
N ARG A 612 5.81 -22.29 -19.67
CA ARG A 612 5.91 -22.36 -18.20
C ARG A 612 7.25 -22.90 -17.70
N LEU A 613 7.76 -23.96 -18.34
CA LEU A 613 9.07 -24.52 -17.99
C LEU A 613 10.19 -23.54 -18.40
N ALA A 614 10.09 -22.95 -19.59
CA ALA A 614 11.05 -21.95 -20.06
C ALA A 614 11.13 -20.72 -19.14
N GLU A 615 9.98 -20.23 -18.65
CA GLU A 615 9.92 -19.17 -17.64
C GLU A 615 10.65 -19.55 -16.34
N GLY A 616 10.48 -20.79 -15.86
CA GLY A 616 11.17 -21.28 -14.67
C GLY A 616 12.69 -21.40 -14.88
N GLU A 617 13.13 -21.91 -16.02
CA GLU A 617 14.55 -22.02 -16.37
C GLU A 617 15.23 -20.65 -16.50
N ASP A 618 14.56 -19.68 -17.12
CA ASP A 618 15.04 -18.30 -17.23
C ASP A 618 15.18 -17.62 -15.86
N LEU A 619 14.25 -17.92 -14.94
CA LEU A 619 14.31 -17.45 -13.56
C LEU A 619 15.52 -18.03 -12.79
N LEU A 620 15.87 -19.30 -13.01
CA LEU A 620 17.11 -19.87 -12.45
C LEU A 620 18.38 -19.28 -13.04
N LEU A 621 18.36 -18.80 -14.29
CA LEU A 621 19.52 -18.17 -14.92
C LEU A 621 19.71 -16.72 -14.49
N SER A 622 18.61 -15.99 -14.29
CA SER A 622 18.64 -14.54 -14.09
C SER A 622 18.59 -14.13 -12.61
N ARG A 623 17.89 -14.87 -11.74
CA ARG A 623 17.56 -14.46 -10.37
C ARG A 623 17.48 -15.63 -9.38
N GLN A 624 18.36 -16.61 -9.47
CA GLN A 624 18.34 -17.80 -8.60
C GLN A 624 18.37 -17.45 -7.10
N GLU A 625 19.09 -16.38 -6.71
CA GLU A 625 19.27 -15.95 -5.32
C GLU A 625 17.99 -15.38 -4.68
N GLU A 626 16.97 -15.01 -5.49
CA GLU A 626 15.71 -14.40 -5.00
C GLU A 626 14.56 -15.43 -4.85
N VAL A 627 14.90 -16.71 -4.85
CA VAL A 627 13.96 -17.83 -5.01
C VAL A 627 14.32 -18.96 -4.03
N ASP A 628 13.31 -19.50 -3.34
CA ASP A 628 13.50 -20.55 -2.34
C ASP A 628 14.07 -21.85 -2.94
N ASP A 629 14.89 -22.56 -2.17
CA ASP A 629 15.54 -23.82 -2.60
C ASP A 629 14.57 -24.88 -3.13
N GLN A 630 13.35 -24.92 -2.58
CA GLN A 630 12.29 -25.83 -3.01
C GLN A 630 11.85 -25.56 -4.46
N ILE A 631 11.76 -24.28 -4.85
CA ILE A 631 11.41 -23.89 -6.21
C ILE A 631 12.56 -24.23 -7.16
N VAL A 632 13.81 -24.01 -6.71
CA VAL A 632 15.01 -24.37 -7.47
C VAL A 632 15.04 -25.87 -7.75
N GLU A 633 14.75 -26.70 -6.73
CA GLU A 633 14.66 -28.15 -6.88
C GLU A 633 13.56 -28.55 -7.86
N TYR A 634 12.36 -27.97 -7.72
CA TYR A 634 11.20 -28.27 -8.57
C TYR A 634 11.44 -27.95 -10.05
N ILE A 635 12.04 -26.80 -10.36
CA ILE A 635 12.36 -26.42 -11.74
C ILE A 635 13.42 -27.34 -12.32
N LYS A 636 14.48 -27.65 -11.54
CA LYS A 636 15.53 -28.60 -11.98
C LYS A 636 14.97 -29.98 -12.25
N ALA A 637 14.09 -30.49 -11.39
CA ALA A 637 13.41 -31.77 -11.58
C ALA A 637 12.53 -31.77 -12.85
N SER A 638 11.82 -30.67 -13.10
CA SER A 638 10.99 -30.51 -14.30
C SER A 638 11.82 -30.46 -15.58
N SER A 639 12.92 -29.71 -15.59
CA SER A 639 13.87 -29.62 -16.71
C SER A 639 14.51 -30.98 -17.00
N PHE A 640 14.89 -31.72 -15.96
CA PHE A 640 15.47 -33.06 -16.11
C PHE A 640 14.47 -34.05 -16.72
N ALA A 641 13.24 -34.10 -16.21
CA ALA A 641 12.20 -34.99 -16.72
C ALA A 641 11.87 -34.71 -18.20
N GLN A 642 11.93 -33.43 -18.62
CA GLN A 642 11.73 -33.08 -20.02
C GLN A 642 12.85 -33.60 -20.93
N LYS A 643 14.11 -33.48 -20.51
CA LYS A 643 15.24 -34.00 -21.28
C LYS A 643 15.14 -35.51 -21.47
N GLU A 644 14.76 -36.25 -20.42
CA GLU A 644 14.54 -37.71 -20.52
C GLU A 644 13.40 -38.06 -21.49
N LYS A 645 12.32 -37.27 -21.49
CA LYS A 645 11.18 -37.50 -22.40
C LYS A 645 11.58 -37.25 -23.87
N GLU A 646 12.30 -36.17 -24.16
CA GLU A 646 12.79 -35.88 -25.51
C GLU A 646 13.73 -36.96 -26.04
N GLU A 647 14.61 -37.50 -25.18
CA GLU A 647 15.49 -38.60 -25.57
C GLU A 647 14.69 -39.87 -25.92
N ARG A 648 13.66 -40.20 -25.13
CA ARG A 648 12.76 -41.33 -25.41
C ARG A 648 11.97 -41.14 -26.70
N ASP A 649 11.43 -39.94 -26.93
CA ASP A 649 10.65 -39.63 -28.15
C ASP A 649 11.54 -39.70 -29.40
N ARG A 650 12.77 -39.18 -29.35
CA ARG A 650 13.76 -39.32 -30.44
C ARG A 650 14.12 -40.79 -30.69
N GLN A 651 14.22 -41.59 -29.64
CA GLN A 651 14.50 -43.02 -29.77
C GLN A 651 13.32 -43.76 -30.41
N ALA A 652 12.09 -43.45 -30.00
CA ALA A 652 10.88 -44.01 -30.58
C ALA A 652 10.72 -43.62 -32.07
N GLU A 653 10.97 -42.36 -32.43
CA GLU A 653 10.91 -41.90 -33.81
C GLU A 653 11.90 -42.63 -34.71
N ARG A 654 13.14 -42.86 -34.23
CA ARG A 654 14.14 -43.67 -34.95
C ARG A 654 13.63 -45.09 -35.21
N THR A 655 13.05 -45.75 -34.20
CA THR A 655 12.51 -47.10 -34.37
C THR A 655 11.32 -47.15 -35.36
N LEU A 656 10.51 -46.10 -35.42
CA LEU A 656 9.38 -46.00 -36.36
C LEU A 656 9.84 -45.79 -37.79
N ILE A 657 10.87 -44.95 -38.00
CA ILE A 657 11.48 -44.75 -39.32
C ILE A 657 12.08 -46.06 -39.83
N GLU A 658 12.82 -46.77 -39.00
CA GLU A 658 13.39 -48.09 -39.34
C GLU A 658 12.29 -49.10 -39.72
N ALA A 659 11.19 -49.13 -38.97
CA ALA A 659 10.04 -50.00 -39.27
C ALA A 659 9.32 -49.62 -40.58
N ALA A 660 9.17 -48.32 -40.87
CA ALA A 660 8.54 -47.82 -42.09
C ALA A 660 9.38 -48.12 -43.34
N GLU A 661 10.70 -48.02 -43.24
CA GLU A 661 11.61 -48.41 -44.33
C GLU A 661 11.54 -49.91 -44.63
N ALA A 662 11.45 -50.76 -43.59
CA ALA A 662 11.26 -52.19 -43.74
C ALA A 662 9.94 -52.53 -44.45
N ALA A 663 8.83 -51.92 -44.03
CA ALA A 663 7.52 -52.12 -44.66
C ALA A 663 7.46 -51.65 -46.12
N LYS A 664 8.20 -50.58 -46.46
CA LYS A 664 8.29 -50.09 -47.85
C LYS A 664 9.00 -51.08 -48.76
N ARG A 665 10.06 -51.75 -48.28
CA ARG A 665 10.77 -52.80 -49.03
C ARG A 665 9.84 -53.96 -49.35
N GLU A 666 9.09 -54.43 -48.35
CA GLU A 666 8.13 -55.54 -48.52
C GLU A 666 7.02 -55.19 -49.53
N ARG A 667 6.56 -53.92 -49.54
CA ARG A 667 5.53 -53.47 -50.48
C ARG A 667 6.00 -53.44 -51.93
N LEU A 668 7.25 -53.03 -52.16
CA LEU A 668 7.86 -53.01 -53.49
C LEU A 668 8.05 -54.43 -54.05
N GLU A 669 8.39 -55.39 -53.21
CA GLU A 669 8.50 -56.81 -53.60
C GLU A 669 7.13 -57.35 -54.07
N ARG A 670 6.05 -57.10 -53.32
CA ARG A 670 4.70 -57.54 -53.70
C ARG A 670 4.17 -56.88 -54.98
N GLU A 671 4.56 -55.64 -55.25
CA GLU A 671 4.13 -54.92 -56.45
C GLU A 671 4.85 -55.45 -57.71
N ALA A 672 6.12 -55.84 -57.59
CA ALA A 672 6.86 -56.52 -58.64
C ALA A 672 6.21 -57.86 -59.02
N GLU A 673 5.84 -58.69 -58.04
CA GLU A 673 5.14 -59.96 -58.26
C GLU A 673 3.80 -59.77 -58.99
N ARG A 674 3.07 -58.67 -58.68
CA ARG A 674 1.77 -58.38 -59.29
C ARG A 674 1.87 -57.98 -60.75
N LEU A 675 2.92 -57.23 -61.11
CA LEU A 675 3.18 -56.79 -62.49
C LEU A 675 3.56 -57.96 -63.39
N GLU A 676 4.32 -58.94 -62.88
CA GLU A 676 4.61 -60.17 -63.63
C GLU A 676 3.33 -60.96 -63.96
N ALA A 677 2.41 -61.12 -62.99
CA ALA A 677 1.14 -61.80 -63.20
C ALA A 677 0.20 -61.10 -64.21
N GLU A 678 0.28 -59.77 -64.32
CA GLU A 678 -0.54 -58.99 -65.25
C GLU A 678 -0.01 -59.05 -66.70
N ALA A 679 1.31 -59.16 -66.86
CA ALA A 679 1.95 -59.38 -68.16
C ALA A 679 1.57 -60.73 -68.78
N GLU A 680 1.48 -61.79 -67.98
CA GLU A 680 1.01 -63.11 -68.43
C GLU A 680 -0.46 -63.10 -68.90
N ARG A 681 -1.33 -62.28 -68.28
CA ARG A 681 -2.73 -62.17 -68.70
C ARG A 681 -2.92 -61.41 -70.01
N ARG A 682 -2.06 -60.44 -70.32
CA ARG A 682 -2.13 -59.65 -71.56
C ARG A 682 -1.73 -60.43 -72.80
N THR A 683 -0.84 -61.40 -72.70
CA THR A 683 -0.47 -62.27 -73.82
C THR A 683 -1.61 -63.23 -74.19
N LEU A 684 -2.37 -63.71 -73.21
CA LEU A 684 -3.54 -64.57 -73.42
C LEU A 684 -4.74 -63.82 -74.04
N ALA A 685 -4.92 -62.54 -73.72
CA ALA A 685 -6.01 -61.72 -74.26
C ALA A 685 -5.80 -61.26 -75.72
N ALA A 686 -4.54 -61.24 -76.20
CA ALA A 686 -4.21 -60.84 -77.57
C ALA A 686 -4.63 -61.87 -78.65
N GLY A 687 -5.04 -63.08 -78.26
CA GLY A 687 -5.45 -64.14 -79.20
C GLY A 687 -6.90 -64.07 -79.70
N ALA A 688 -7.80 -63.34 -79.03
CA ALA A 688 -9.25 -63.48 -79.26
C ALA A 688 -9.89 -62.39 -80.15
N ALA A 689 -9.18 -61.30 -80.47
CA ALA A 689 -9.77 -60.12 -81.14
C ALA A 689 -9.38 -59.95 -82.63
N THR A 690 -9.17 -61.05 -83.37
CA THR A 690 -8.79 -61.03 -84.81
C THR A 690 -9.80 -61.72 -85.75
N ARG A 691 -11.09 -61.80 -85.39
CA ARG A 691 -12.18 -62.08 -86.36
C ARG A 691 -13.13 -60.88 -86.46
N LEU A 692 -13.37 -60.45 -87.70
CA LEU A 692 -14.18 -59.30 -88.15
C LEU A 692 -13.51 -57.91 -88.16
N ALA A 693 -12.47 -57.82 -89.00
CA ALA A 693 -12.37 -56.91 -90.15
C ALA A 693 -13.75 -56.40 -90.67
N ARG A 694 -13.97 -55.22 -91.26
CA ARG A 694 -13.17 -54.19 -91.94
C ARG A 694 -14.20 -53.25 -92.60
N ARG A 695 -14.05 -51.94 -92.47
CA ARG A 695 -14.34 -50.87 -93.48
C ARG A 695 -13.89 -49.56 -92.79
N THR A 696 -12.91 -48.77 -93.22
CA THR A 696 -12.10 -48.65 -94.45
C THR A 696 -10.84 -47.84 -94.08
N ARG A 697 -9.74 -48.02 -94.83
CA ARG A 697 -8.35 -47.66 -94.50
C ARG A 697 -7.83 -46.44 -95.25
N TYR A 698 -6.67 -45.96 -94.78
CA TYR A 698 -5.44 -45.52 -95.47
C TYR A 698 -4.97 -44.19 -94.86
N ALA A 699 -3.77 -44.05 -94.31
CA ALA A 699 -2.48 -44.40 -94.91
C ALA A 699 -1.40 -44.77 -93.87
N ALA A 700 -0.68 -45.86 -94.16
CA ALA A 700 0.64 -46.17 -93.61
C ALA A 700 1.72 -45.49 -94.48
N GLY A 701 2.95 -45.36 -93.96
CA GLY A 701 4.10 -45.48 -94.86
C GLY A 701 5.25 -44.50 -94.74
N ILE A 702 5.35 -43.65 -93.72
CA ILE A 702 6.48 -42.69 -93.66
C ILE A 702 7.27 -42.85 -92.37
N ALA A 703 8.53 -43.30 -92.49
CA ALA A 703 9.59 -43.06 -91.51
C ALA A 703 9.81 -44.06 -90.35
N ILE A 704 9.68 -45.35 -90.67
CA ILE A 704 10.68 -46.38 -90.26
C ILE A 704 12.09 -46.10 -90.85
N VAL A 705 12.26 -45.02 -91.63
CA VAL A 705 13.44 -44.76 -92.48
C VAL A 705 14.33 -43.62 -91.96
N LEU A 706 13.93 -42.89 -90.93
CA LEU A 706 14.81 -41.86 -90.33
C LEU A 706 15.16 -42.25 -88.89
N ALA A 707 16.05 -43.23 -88.77
CA ALA A 707 17.44 -42.89 -88.48
C ALA A 707 17.67 -42.92 -86.96
N ALA A 708 18.14 -44.02 -86.38
CA ALA A 708 19.09 -45.00 -86.92
C ALA A 708 20.35 -44.38 -87.58
N ILE A 709 20.50 -43.06 -87.55
CA ILE A 709 21.77 -42.36 -87.68
C ILE A 709 22.14 -42.06 -86.23
N ALA A 710 22.75 -43.03 -85.55
CA ALA A 710 24.20 -43.08 -85.52
C ALA A 710 24.71 -41.77 -84.90
N GLY A 711 24.90 -41.71 -83.60
CA GLY A 711 25.73 -42.67 -82.90
C GLY A 711 27.12 -42.08 -82.74
N VAL A 712 27.72 -42.42 -81.62
CA VAL A 712 29.16 -42.60 -81.49
C VAL A 712 29.97 -41.33 -81.77
N GLY A 713 30.20 -40.56 -80.72
CA GLY A 713 31.07 -39.40 -80.77
C GLY A 713 30.92 -38.51 -79.54
N ALA A 714 30.83 -39.04 -78.33
CA ALA A 714 32.05 -39.15 -77.51
C ALA A 714 33.27 -38.57 -78.23
N ILE A 715 33.78 -37.46 -77.72
CA ILE A 715 35.19 -37.03 -77.70
C ILE A 715 35.24 -35.50 -77.85
N ILE A 716 35.27 -34.84 -76.68
CA ILE A 716 35.94 -33.56 -76.45
C ILE A 716 35.19 -32.29 -76.92
N GLY A 717 34.05 -32.02 -76.26
CA GLY A 717 33.50 -30.67 -76.08
C GLY A 717 33.23 -30.36 -74.60
N PHE A 718 33.82 -31.16 -73.71
CA PHE A 718 33.65 -31.13 -72.26
C PHE A 718 34.75 -30.27 -71.65
N LYS A 719 34.45 -28.99 -71.36
CA LYS A 719 34.95 -28.27 -70.15
C LYS A 719 34.55 -26.78 -70.03
N GLY A 720 33.71 -26.21 -70.90
CA GLY A 720 33.39 -24.77 -70.82
C GLY A 720 31.95 -24.38 -70.43
N GLN A 721 30.94 -25.20 -70.77
CA GLN A 721 29.57 -24.65 -70.92
C GLN A 721 28.49 -25.35 -70.08
N ARG A 722 28.80 -26.44 -69.38
CA ARG A 722 27.82 -27.22 -68.59
C ARG A 722 27.77 -26.92 -67.09
N GLU A 723 28.73 -26.17 -66.54
CA GLU A 723 28.70 -25.75 -65.14
C GLU A 723 27.89 -24.46 -64.94
N ALA A 724 27.91 -23.53 -65.89
CA ALA A 724 27.15 -22.28 -65.82
C ALA A 724 25.63 -22.49 -65.88
N GLU A 725 25.14 -23.40 -66.74
CA GLU A 725 23.70 -23.70 -66.84
C GLU A 725 23.17 -24.51 -65.63
N ARG A 726 24.00 -25.38 -65.04
CA ARG A 726 23.60 -26.10 -63.81
C ARG A 726 23.51 -25.17 -62.60
N GLN A 727 24.37 -24.15 -62.51
CA GLN A 727 24.35 -23.18 -61.41
C GLN A 727 23.18 -22.18 -61.53
N ALA A 728 22.79 -21.81 -62.76
CA ALA A 728 21.62 -20.98 -63.02
C ALA A 728 20.29 -21.71 -62.79
N VAL A 729 20.18 -22.98 -63.19
CA VAL A 729 18.95 -23.78 -62.96
C VAL A 729 18.76 -24.14 -61.47
N LEU A 730 19.84 -24.29 -60.71
CA LEU A 730 19.75 -24.51 -59.25
C LEU A 730 19.37 -23.23 -58.48
N SER A 731 19.81 -22.05 -58.93
CA SER A 731 19.39 -20.77 -58.32
C SER A 731 17.95 -20.40 -58.67
N GLU A 732 17.50 -20.72 -59.89
CA GLU A 732 16.11 -20.50 -60.32
C GLU A 732 15.13 -21.45 -59.63
N ASN A 733 15.50 -22.73 -59.47
CA ASN A 733 14.70 -23.71 -58.71
C ASN A 733 14.65 -23.42 -57.20
N SER A 734 15.73 -22.93 -56.60
CA SER A 734 15.73 -22.53 -55.18
C SER A 734 14.94 -21.24 -54.95
N ALA A 735 14.98 -20.28 -55.88
CA ALA A 735 14.12 -19.09 -55.84
C ALA A 735 12.63 -19.45 -56.01
N MET A 736 12.31 -20.39 -56.91
CA MET A 736 10.94 -20.87 -57.12
C MET A 736 10.41 -21.66 -55.91
N GLN A 737 11.26 -22.48 -55.27
CA GLN A 737 10.94 -23.17 -54.01
C GLN A 737 10.79 -22.21 -52.83
N ALA A 738 11.61 -21.15 -52.73
CA ALA A 738 11.45 -20.13 -51.70
C ALA A 738 10.15 -19.33 -51.89
N LYS A 739 9.76 -19.07 -53.14
CA LYS A 739 8.50 -18.40 -53.46
C LYS A 739 7.27 -19.28 -53.14
N SER A 740 7.30 -20.56 -53.50
CA SER A 740 6.19 -21.49 -53.16
C SER A 740 6.11 -21.79 -51.66
N ALA A 741 7.26 -21.87 -50.96
CA ALA A 741 7.30 -21.96 -49.50
C ALA A 741 6.76 -20.68 -48.84
N GLY A 742 7.05 -19.50 -49.41
CA GLY A 742 6.48 -18.22 -48.97
C GLY A 742 4.97 -18.14 -49.19
N GLU A 743 4.46 -18.65 -50.32
CA GLU A 743 3.02 -18.73 -50.61
C GLU A 743 2.31 -19.75 -49.69
N GLN A 744 2.93 -20.89 -49.40
CA GLN A 744 2.42 -21.87 -48.43
C GLN A 744 2.44 -21.35 -47.00
N ALA A 745 3.51 -20.64 -46.59
CA ALA A 745 3.59 -20.00 -45.28
C ALA A 745 2.53 -18.89 -45.13
N LYS A 746 2.27 -18.12 -46.20
CA LYS A 746 1.20 -17.12 -46.21
C LYS A 746 -0.18 -17.76 -46.10
N ALA A 747 -0.46 -18.82 -46.87
CA ALA A 747 -1.72 -19.56 -46.78
C ALA A 747 -1.92 -20.25 -45.42
N ALA A 748 -0.84 -20.74 -44.80
CA ALA A 748 -0.87 -21.30 -43.45
C ALA A 748 -1.11 -20.22 -42.38
N ALA A 749 -0.50 -19.03 -42.53
CA ALA A 749 -0.75 -17.88 -41.66
C ALA A 749 -2.19 -17.36 -41.80
N GLU A 750 -2.74 -17.30 -43.01
CA GLU A 750 -4.15 -16.95 -43.27
C GLU A 750 -5.09 -17.95 -42.59
N LYS A 751 -4.86 -19.26 -42.74
CA LYS A 751 -5.63 -20.29 -42.00
C LYS A 751 -5.50 -20.21 -40.48
N ALA A 752 -4.31 -19.85 -39.97
CA ALA A 752 -4.11 -19.69 -38.54
C ALA A 752 -4.86 -18.47 -37.98
N VAL A 753 -4.94 -17.38 -38.75
CA VAL A 753 -5.76 -16.21 -38.43
C VAL A 753 -7.25 -16.57 -38.46
N GLU A 754 -7.72 -17.26 -39.50
CA GLU A 754 -9.11 -17.73 -39.57
C GLU A 754 -9.50 -18.66 -38.41
N ALA A 755 -8.63 -19.62 -38.06
CA ALA A 755 -8.86 -20.53 -36.95
C ALA A 755 -8.88 -19.79 -35.58
N ARG A 756 -7.99 -18.81 -35.42
CA ARG A 756 -7.98 -17.94 -34.23
C ARG A 756 -9.27 -17.12 -34.14
N ASP A 757 -9.70 -16.52 -35.24
CA ASP A 757 -10.88 -15.66 -35.27
C ASP A 757 -12.17 -16.49 -35.02
N GLN A 758 -12.23 -17.74 -35.51
CA GLN A 758 -13.30 -18.70 -35.17
C GLN A 758 -13.30 -19.11 -33.69
N ALA A 759 -12.12 -19.32 -33.10
CA ALA A 759 -12.01 -19.65 -31.68
C ALA A 759 -12.46 -18.47 -30.79
N LEU A 760 -12.07 -17.24 -31.15
CA LEU A 760 -12.48 -16.01 -30.46
C LEU A 760 -13.98 -15.74 -30.63
N HIS A 761 -14.54 -16.00 -31.81
CA HIS A 761 -15.99 -15.95 -32.05
C HIS A 761 -16.72 -16.92 -31.09
N SER A 762 -16.28 -18.17 -31.03
CA SER A 762 -16.90 -19.20 -30.17
C SER A 762 -16.79 -18.85 -28.68
N GLN A 763 -15.65 -18.32 -28.25
CA GLN A 763 -15.44 -17.85 -26.88
C GLN A 763 -16.37 -16.68 -26.54
N SER A 764 -16.49 -15.69 -27.42
CA SER A 764 -17.34 -14.52 -27.22
C SER A 764 -18.81 -14.90 -27.13
N LEU A 765 -19.25 -15.88 -27.93
CA LEU A 765 -20.61 -16.40 -27.89
C LEU A 765 -20.91 -17.17 -26.60
N ALA A 766 -19.95 -17.96 -26.11
CA ALA A 766 -20.06 -18.65 -24.81
C ALA A 766 -20.14 -17.66 -23.63
N LEU A 767 -19.31 -16.62 -23.64
CA LEU A 767 -19.33 -15.55 -22.64
C LEU A 767 -20.66 -14.78 -22.65
N SER A 768 -21.21 -14.52 -23.84
CA SER A 768 -22.53 -13.88 -24.01
C SER A 768 -23.66 -14.73 -23.41
N PHE A 769 -23.61 -16.05 -23.62
CA PHE A 769 -24.58 -16.98 -23.04
C PHE A 769 -24.46 -17.07 -21.51
N MET A 770 -23.22 -17.13 -20.99
CA MET A 770 -22.98 -17.08 -19.56
C MET A 770 -23.46 -15.77 -18.92
N SER A 771 -23.26 -14.64 -19.61
CA SER A 771 -23.80 -13.34 -19.19
C SER A 771 -25.33 -13.38 -19.05
N GLN A 772 -26.04 -13.91 -20.04
CA GLN A 772 -27.50 -14.03 -19.98
C GLN A 772 -27.98 -14.95 -18.83
N GLN A 773 -27.29 -16.07 -18.60
CA GLN A 773 -27.63 -16.98 -17.49
C GLN A 773 -27.36 -16.34 -16.11
N THR A 774 -26.23 -15.66 -15.94
CA THR A 774 -25.87 -14.98 -14.69
C THR A 774 -26.81 -13.81 -14.41
N ALA A 775 -27.20 -13.05 -15.43
CA ALA A 775 -28.21 -11.99 -15.32
C ALA A 775 -29.58 -12.57 -14.90
N ALA A 776 -30.01 -13.67 -15.51
CA ALA A 776 -31.26 -14.35 -15.15
C ALA A 776 -31.24 -14.93 -13.72
N ALA A 777 -30.06 -15.31 -13.22
CA ALA A 777 -29.84 -15.77 -11.84
C ALA A 777 -29.78 -14.62 -10.81
N GLY A 778 -29.82 -13.36 -11.26
CA GLY A 778 -29.81 -12.16 -10.42
C GLY A 778 -28.43 -11.56 -10.14
N ASP A 779 -27.34 -12.22 -10.57
CA ASP A 779 -25.98 -11.69 -10.51
C ASP A 779 -25.66 -10.88 -11.76
N THR A 780 -26.21 -9.67 -11.75
CA THR A 780 -26.18 -8.74 -12.89
C THR A 780 -24.81 -8.07 -13.07
N GLU A 781 -23.98 -7.97 -12.02
CA GLU A 781 -22.62 -7.42 -12.13
C GLU A 781 -21.70 -8.38 -12.88
N THR A 782 -21.69 -9.66 -12.48
CA THR A 782 -20.93 -10.70 -13.19
C THR A 782 -21.41 -10.83 -14.63
N ALA A 783 -22.72 -10.71 -14.87
CA ALA A 783 -23.28 -10.72 -16.20
C ALA A 783 -22.78 -9.57 -17.09
N ILE A 784 -22.69 -8.35 -16.55
CA ILE A 784 -22.15 -7.20 -17.29
C ILE A 784 -20.68 -7.44 -17.65
N LEU A 785 -19.87 -7.92 -16.70
CA LEU A 785 -18.45 -8.19 -16.94
C LEU A 785 -18.24 -9.27 -18.02
N LEU A 786 -19.04 -10.34 -17.99
CA LEU A 786 -18.99 -11.41 -18.98
C LEU A 786 -19.38 -10.90 -20.38
N ALA A 787 -20.39 -10.03 -20.48
CA ALA A 787 -20.78 -9.46 -21.77
C ALA A 787 -19.77 -8.42 -22.29
N LEU A 788 -19.15 -7.63 -21.41
CA LEU A 788 -18.08 -6.71 -21.77
C LEU A 788 -16.83 -7.45 -22.26
N GLU A 789 -16.46 -8.56 -21.60
CA GLU A 789 -15.35 -9.39 -22.06
C GLU A 789 -15.67 -10.10 -23.38
N ALA A 790 -16.94 -10.37 -23.69
CA ALA A 790 -17.35 -10.92 -24.98
C ALA A 790 -17.24 -9.91 -26.14
N LEU A 791 -17.18 -8.60 -25.86
CA LEU A 791 -17.08 -7.55 -26.86
C LEU A 791 -15.62 -7.14 -27.12
N PRO A 792 -15.29 -6.64 -28.33
CA PRO A 792 -13.96 -6.12 -28.61
C PRO A 792 -13.64 -4.89 -27.76
N LYS A 793 -12.42 -4.86 -27.21
CA LYS A 793 -11.94 -3.75 -26.35
C LYS A 793 -11.63 -2.49 -27.16
N ASN A 794 -11.30 -2.66 -28.45
CA ASN A 794 -11.03 -1.57 -29.37
C ASN A 794 -11.75 -1.80 -30.71
N MET A 795 -12.71 -0.95 -31.05
CA MET A 795 -13.47 -1.07 -32.31
C MET A 795 -12.65 -0.70 -33.55
N ALA A 796 -11.55 0.07 -33.41
CA ALA A 796 -10.69 0.45 -34.53
C ALA A 796 -9.74 -0.69 -34.94
N VAL A 797 -9.32 -1.52 -33.98
CA VAL A 797 -8.52 -2.73 -34.20
C VAL A 797 -9.04 -3.82 -33.24
N PRO A 798 -10.06 -4.58 -33.66
CA PRO A 798 -10.72 -5.54 -32.78
C PRO A 798 -9.78 -6.67 -32.37
N ASP A 799 -9.65 -6.90 -31.05
CA ASP A 799 -8.93 -8.04 -30.47
C ASP A 799 -9.73 -9.36 -30.56
N ARG A 800 -11.04 -9.25 -30.84
CA ARG A 800 -11.99 -10.34 -31.09
C ARG A 800 -13.13 -9.85 -32.00
N PRO A 801 -13.89 -10.73 -32.66
CA PRO A 801 -15.00 -10.31 -33.51
C PRO A 801 -16.14 -9.69 -32.69
N TYR A 802 -16.79 -8.67 -33.26
CA TYR A 802 -18.01 -8.08 -32.70
C TYR A 802 -19.20 -9.03 -32.86
N LEU A 803 -19.94 -9.27 -31.78
CA LEU A 803 -21.14 -10.10 -31.78
C LEU A 803 -22.37 -9.31 -31.31
N PRO A 804 -23.43 -9.21 -32.12
CA PRO A 804 -24.70 -8.63 -31.68
C PRO A 804 -25.29 -9.33 -30.45
N GLU A 805 -25.06 -10.63 -30.29
CA GLU A 805 -25.50 -11.41 -29.14
C GLU A 805 -24.81 -10.97 -27.84
N ALA A 806 -23.53 -10.60 -27.91
CA ALA A 806 -22.76 -10.07 -26.79
C ALA A 806 -23.27 -8.69 -26.38
N GLU A 807 -23.57 -7.84 -27.35
CA GLU A 807 -24.17 -6.52 -27.12
C GLU A 807 -25.58 -6.66 -26.51
N ALA A 808 -26.41 -7.57 -27.05
CA ALA A 808 -27.73 -7.85 -26.50
C ALA A 808 -27.67 -8.41 -25.08
N ALA A 809 -26.70 -9.28 -24.78
CA ALA A 809 -26.44 -9.79 -23.42
C ALA A 809 -26.03 -8.66 -22.47
N LEU A 810 -25.16 -7.74 -22.92
CA LEU A 810 -24.75 -6.57 -22.16
C LEU A 810 -25.96 -5.68 -21.81
N TYR A 811 -26.80 -5.34 -22.79
CA TYR A 811 -27.99 -4.55 -22.53
C TYR A 811 -28.97 -5.28 -21.62
N GLY A 812 -29.19 -6.58 -21.83
CA GLY A 812 -30.04 -7.40 -20.97
C GLY A 812 -29.56 -7.39 -19.50
N ALA A 813 -28.25 -7.55 -19.29
CA ALA A 813 -27.64 -7.49 -17.97
C ALA A 813 -27.73 -6.09 -17.36
N LEU A 814 -27.47 -5.03 -18.13
CA LEU A 814 -27.57 -3.64 -17.68
C LEU A 814 -29.00 -3.24 -17.30
N PHE A 815 -30.02 -3.68 -18.07
CA PHE A 815 -31.42 -3.40 -17.75
C PHE A 815 -31.93 -4.20 -16.56
N ALA A 816 -31.41 -5.41 -16.36
CA ALA A 816 -31.68 -6.22 -15.17
C ALA A 816 -30.93 -5.70 -13.93
N HIS A 817 -29.80 -5.00 -14.13
CA HIS A 817 -29.00 -4.44 -13.06
C HIS A 817 -29.77 -3.33 -12.35
N ARG A 818 -30.07 -3.55 -11.08
CA ARG A 818 -30.86 -2.63 -10.25
C ARG A 818 -30.14 -1.29 -10.17
N GLN A 819 -30.91 -0.20 -10.15
CA GLN A 819 -30.36 1.16 -9.96
C GLN A 819 -29.39 1.19 -8.77
N ILE A 820 -28.09 1.36 -9.06
CA ILE A 820 -27.03 1.38 -8.04
C ILE A 820 -27.11 2.68 -7.25
N MET A 821 -27.26 3.82 -7.95
CA MET A 821 -27.38 5.16 -7.36
C MET A 821 -28.20 6.09 -8.23
N VAL A 822 -28.80 7.10 -7.61
CA VAL A 822 -29.60 8.13 -8.28
C VAL A 822 -29.04 9.51 -7.93
N PHE A 823 -28.48 10.19 -8.93
CA PHE A 823 -28.03 11.58 -8.80
C PHE A 823 -29.18 12.54 -9.11
N ARG A 824 -29.60 13.33 -8.11
CA ARG A 824 -30.78 14.19 -8.23
C ARG A 824 -30.40 15.64 -8.52
N HIS A 825 -31.06 16.19 -9.54
CA HIS A 825 -31.11 17.61 -9.85
C HIS A 825 -32.53 18.13 -9.71
N ASP A 826 -32.67 19.44 -9.60
CA ASP A 826 -33.98 20.09 -9.41
C ASP A 826 -34.70 20.34 -10.76
N ALA A 827 -34.05 19.98 -11.87
CA ALA A 827 -34.60 19.97 -13.22
C ALA A 827 -33.90 18.89 -14.08
N THR A 828 -34.27 18.77 -15.36
CA THR A 828 -33.73 17.75 -16.28
C THR A 828 -32.21 17.79 -16.33
N VAL A 829 -31.58 16.63 -16.20
CA VAL A 829 -30.14 16.44 -16.42
C VAL A 829 -29.87 16.44 -17.92
N THR A 830 -28.92 17.26 -18.36
CA THR A 830 -28.59 17.47 -19.78
C THR A 830 -27.35 16.70 -20.22
N TYR A 831 -26.41 16.47 -19.31
CA TYR A 831 -25.16 15.76 -19.60
C TYR A 831 -24.59 15.15 -18.32
N ALA A 832 -23.89 14.02 -18.46
CA ALA A 832 -23.15 13.38 -17.38
C ALA A 832 -21.84 12.79 -17.90
N THR A 833 -20.75 12.89 -17.15
CA THR A 833 -19.47 12.27 -17.49
C THR A 833 -18.65 11.95 -16.26
N PHE A 834 -17.92 10.83 -16.30
CA PHE A 834 -16.98 10.46 -15.26
C PHE A 834 -15.70 11.29 -15.36
N ASN A 835 -15.02 11.46 -14.25
CA ASN A 835 -13.63 11.90 -14.27
C ASN A 835 -12.71 10.77 -14.77
N PRO A 836 -11.45 11.06 -15.14
CA PRO A 836 -10.53 10.05 -15.69
C PRO A 836 -10.26 8.85 -14.78
N ARG A 837 -10.40 9.01 -13.46
CA ARG A 837 -10.23 7.94 -12.47
C ARG A 837 -11.49 7.11 -12.24
N GLY A 838 -12.65 7.56 -12.70
CA GLY A 838 -13.94 6.90 -12.49
C GLY A 838 -14.52 7.02 -11.08
N ASP A 839 -13.85 7.70 -10.15
CA ASP A 839 -14.32 7.86 -8.76
C ASP A 839 -15.29 9.05 -8.58
N ARG A 840 -15.41 9.92 -9.59
CA ARG A 840 -16.36 11.04 -9.59
C ARG A 840 -17.13 11.14 -10.90
N VAL A 841 -18.36 11.64 -10.82
CA VAL A 841 -19.17 12.02 -11.99
C VAL A 841 -19.56 13.47 -11.89
N VAL A 842 -19.48 14.20 -13.00
CA VAL A 842 -20.08 15.53 -13.13
C VAL A 842 -21.38 15.41 -13.92
N THR A 843 -22.45 15.99 -13.38
CA THR A 843 -23.74 16.11 -14.06
C THR A 843 -24.06 17.58 -14.28
N SER A 844 -24.70 17.92 -15.38
CA SER A 844 -25.21 19.27 -15.68
C SER A 844 -26.72 19.25 -15.87
N SER A 845 -27.38 20.35 -15.57
CA SER A 845 -28.85 20.39 -15.53
C SER A 845 -29.44 21.74 -15.99
N TYR A 846 -30.72 21.68 -16.37
CA TYR A 846 -31.59 22.84 -16.54
C TYR A 846 -31.83 23.65 -15.25
N ASP A 847 -31.39 23.17 -14.08
CA ASP A 847 -31.46 23.90 -12.80
C ASP A 847 -30.38 24.99 -12.64
N ASN A 848 -29.67 25.31 -13.72
CA ASN A 848 -28.54 26.25 -13.80
C ASN A 848 -27.30 25.81 -13.00
N THR A 849 -27.23 24.55 -12.55
CA THR A 849 -26.08 24.00 -11.86
C THR A 849 -25.47 22.82 -12.60
N ALA A 850 -24.17 22.64 -12.38
CA ALA A 850 -23.55 21.34 -12.50
C ALA A 850 -23.21 20.82 -11.09
N ARG A 851 -23.20 19.51 -10.90
CA ARG A 851 -22.91 18.87 -9.61
C ARG A 851 -21.85 17.80 -9.80
N ILE A 852 -20.93 17.74 -8.85
CA ILE A 852 -19.91 16.70 -8.76
C ILE A 852 -20.38 15.71 -7.70
N TRP A 853 -20.32 14.42 -8.02
CA TRP A 853 -20.74 13.34 -7.15
C TRP A 853 -19.62 12.33 -6.97
N ASP A 854 -19.52 11.76 -5.78
CA ASP A 854 -18.69 10.60 -5.51
C ASP A 854 -19.44 9.34 -5.97
N VAL A 855 -18.78 8.53 -6.80
CA VAL A 855 -19.35 7.34 -7.44
C VAL A 855 -19.43 6.16 -6.46
N ARG A 856 -18.75 6.19 -5.32
CA ARG A 856 -18.76 5.07 -4.37
C ARG A 856 -19.97 5.10 -3.44
N ASN A 857 -20.43 6.30 -3.10
CA ASN A 857 -21.50 6.48 -2.10
C ASN A 857 -22.66 7.38 -2.57
N GLY A 858 -22.59 7.94 -3.77
CA GLY A 858 -23.65 8.75 -4.36
C GLY A 858 -23.77 10.16 -3.76
N THR A 859 -22.81 10.56 -2.91
CA THR A 859 -22.85 11.86 -2.21
C THR A 859 -22.40 13.00 -3.13
N GLY A 860 -23.04 14.16 -2.98
CA GLY A 860 -22.63 15.38 -3.68
C GLY A 860 -21.34 15.92 -3.09
N VAL A 861 -20.29 16.01 -3.90
CA VAL A 861 -18.99 16.57 -3.53
C VAL A 861 -18.99 18.09 -3.65
N ALA A 862 -19.53 18.61 -4.74
CA ALA A 862 -19.58 20.05 -5.00
C ALA A 862 -20.78 20.41 -5.87
N VAL A 863 -21.35 21.60 -5.64
CA VAL A 863 -22.36 22.20 -6.53
C VAL A 863 -21.72 23.40 -7.22
N LEU A 864 -21.58 23.32 -8.53
CA LEU A 864 -21.00 24.34 -9.38
C LEU A 864 -22.06 25.40 -9.68
N LYS A 865 -22.18 26.39 -8.77
CA LYS A 865 -23.16 27.47 -8.83
C LYS A 865 -22.54 28.74 -9.44
N GLY A 866 -23.26 29.38 -10.35
CA GLY A 866 -22.90 30.69 -10.88
C GLY A 866 -23.50 31.00 -12.24
N HIS A 867 -23.81 29.98 -13.03
CA HIS A 867 -24.48 30.14 -14.32
C HIS A 867 -25.88 30.76 -14.15
N GLN A 868 -26.25 31.63 -15.09
CA GLN A 868 -27.55 32.31 -15.12
C GLN A 868 -28.55 31.65 -16.08
N GLY A 869 -28.21 30.47 -16.58
CA GLY A 869 -29.01 29.70 -17.51
C GLY A 869 -28.58 28.24 -17.50
N ALA A 870 -29.36 27.42 -18.19
CA ALA A 870 -29.19 25.98 -18.27
C ALA A 870 -27.75 25.55 -18.54
N VAL A 871 -27.16 24.72 -17.67
CA VAL A 871 -25.86 24.12 -17.96
C VAL A 871 -26.10 22.97 -18.91
N VAL A 872 -25.58 23.05 -20.13
CA VAL A 872 -25.86 22.07 -21.19
C VAL A 872 -24.74 21.05 -21.34
N ARG A 873 -23.53 21.37 -20.86
CA ARG A 873 -22.37 20.49 -20.96
C ARG A 873 -21.47 20.66 -19.74
N ALA A 874 -20.83 19.57 -19.33
CA ALA A 874 -19.78 19.57 -18.33
C ALA A 874 -18.73 18.51 -18.68
N ALA A 875 -17.46 18.79 -18.43
CA ALA A 875 -16.35 17.87 -18.66
C ALA A 875 -15.21 18.07 -17.66
N PHE A 876 -14.56 16.98 -17.26
CA PHE A 876 -13.32 17.02 -16.49
C PHE A 876 -12.11 17.27 -17.40
N SER A 877 -11.06 17.88 -16.84
CA SER A 877 -9.72 17.85 -17.43
C SER A 877 -9.10 16.45 -17.35
N ALA A 878 -8.09 16.16 -18.17
CA ALA A 878 -7.46 14.85 -18.27
C ALA A 878 -6.77 14.38 -16.96
N ASP A 879 -6.37 15.32 -16.10
CA ASP A 879 -5.83 15.06 -14.76
C ASP A 879 -6.92 15.03 -13.66
N GLY A 880 -8.18 15.35 -14.01
CA GLY A 880 -9.32 15.48 -13.10
C GLY A 880 -9.27 16.70 -12.18
N SER A 881 -8.28 17.60 -12.33
CA SER A 881 -8.07 18.74 -11.42
C SER A 881 -9.03 19.91 -11.67
N ARG A 882 -9.68 19.96 -12.83
CA ARG A 882 -10.61 21.03 -13.25
C ARG A 882 -11.85 20.45 -13.90
N VAL A 883 -12.94 21.21 -13.83
CA VAL A 883 -14.15 20.97 -14.62
C VAL A 883 -14.43 22.20 -15.46
N VAL A 884 -14.81 22.00 -16.72
CA VAL A 884 -15.36 23.05 -17.57
C VAL A 884 -16.86 22.79 -17.75
N THR A 885 -17.66 23.84 -17.60
CA THR A 885 -19.10 23.80 -17.87
C THR A 885 -19.43 24.81 -18.96
N ALA A 886 -20.45 24.51 -19.77
CA ALA A 886 -20.98 25.42 -20.77
C ALA A 886 -22.49 25.57 -20.56
N ALA A 887 -22.99 26.80 -20.66
CA ALA A 887 -24.39 27.10 -20.35
C ALA A 887 -25.07 28.02 -21.37
N ARG A 888 -26.40 28.03 -21.33
CA ARG A 888 -27.24 28.93 -22.13
C ARG A 888 -27.16 30.41 -21.71
N ASP A 889 -26.44 30.73 -20.63
CA ASP A 889 -26.14 32.11 -20.25
C ASP A 889 -25.05 32.76 -21.13
N GLY A 890 -24.54 32.03 -22.12
CA GLY A 890 -23.53 32.54 -23.04
C GLY A 890 -22.10 32.31 -22.54
N THR A 891 -21.88 31.70 -21.38
CA THR A 891 -20.55 31.52 -20.79
C THR A 891 -20.14 30.07 -20.66
N ALA A 892 -18.83 29.83 -20.82
CA ALA A 892 -18.20 28.65 -20.25
C ALA A 892 -17.50 29.04 -18.94
N ARG A 893 -17.50 28.15 -17.95
CA ARG A 893 -16.87 28.40 -16.65
C ARG A 893 -15.97 27.24 -16.28
N VAL A 894 -14.87 27.56 -15.61
CA VAL A 894 -13.89 26.58 -15.15
C VAL A 894 -13.93 26.54 -13.63
N TRP A 895 -13.92 25.33 -13.08
CA TRP A 895 -14.17 25.09 -11.66
C TRP A 895 -13.11 24.17 -11.06
N ASN A 896 -12.89 24.35 -9.76
CA ASN A 896 -12.27 23.34 -8.92
C ASN A 896 -13.33 22.29 -8.52
N PRO A 897 -13.21 21.03 -8.94
CA PRO A 897 -14.21 20.00 -8.68
C PRO A 897 -14.23 19.51 -7.22
N ALA A 898 -13.22 19.82 -6.41
CA ALA A 898 -13.18 19.45 -5.00
C ALA A 898 -13.89 20.47 -4.10
N THR A 899 -13.79 21.76 -4.42
CA THR A 899 -14.38 22.84 -3.60
C THR A 899 -15.65 23.43 -4.22
N GLY A 900 -15.85 23.25 -5.53
CA GLY A 900 -16.89 23.95 -6.30
C GLY A 900 -16.55 25.41 -6.59
N GLU A 901 -15.33 25.84 -6.28
CA GLU A 901 -14.87 27.21 -6.55
C GLU A 901 -14.77 27.47 -8.05
N GLN A 902 -15.27 28.62 -8.49
CA GLN A 902 -15.14 29.09 -9.86
C GLN A 902 -13.75 29.72 -10.06
N LEU A 903 -12.95 29.11 -10.93
CA LEU A 903 -11.61 29.59 -11.27
C LEU A 903 -11.67 30.69 -12.34
N PHE A 904 -12.42 30.45 -13.43
CA PHE A 904 -12.51 31.37 -14.57
C PHE A 904 -13.93 31.44 -15.14
N VAL A 905 -14.24 32.59 -15.74
CA VAL A 905 -15.37 32.76 -16.66
C VAL A 905 -14.79 33.03 -18.03
N LEU A 906 -15.13 32.19 -19.00
CA LEU A 906 -14.71 32.28 -20.39
C LEU A 906 -15.85 32.91 -21.21
N PRO A 907 -15.72 34.17 -21.66
CA PRO A 907 -16.81 34.90 -22.30
C PRO A 907 -17.11 34.47 -23.74
N LEU A 908 -18.41 34.34 -24.00
CA LEU A 908 -19.19 34.38 -25.25
C LEU A 908 -18.65 33.74 -26.54
N ILE A 909 -19.32 32.64 -26.93
CA ILE A 909 -19.41 32.17 -28.32
C ILE A 909 -20.83 31.69 -28.70
N GLY A 910 -21.91 32.34 -28.26
CA GLY A 910 -23.26 32.12 -28.82
C GLY A 910 -24.08 30.96 -28.23
N ASP A 911 -25.15 30.57 -28.92
CA ASP A 911 -26.36 29.98 -28.30
C ASP A 911 -26.37 28.44 -28.11
N TYR A 912 -25.38 27.70 -28.62
CA TYR A 912 -25.23 26.26 -28.41
C TYR A 912 -23.76 25.91 -28.18
N GLN A 913 -23.39 25.76 -26.92
CA GLN A 913 -21.99 25.86 -26.50
C GLN A 913 -21.32 24.50 -26.35
N THR A 914 -20.21 24.33 -27.06
CA THR A 914 -19.21 23.33 -26.71
C THR A 914 -18.18 23.98 -25.81
N ALA A 915 -17.86 23.33 -24.69
CA ALA A 915 -16.63 23.58 -23.93
C ALA A 915 -16.01 22.24 -23.58
N ILE A 916 -14.79 22.00 -24.05
CA ILE A 916 -14.05 20.75 -23.86
C ILE A 916 -12.58 21.05 -23.58
N PHE A 917 -11.93 20.17 -22.84
CA PHE A 917 -10.48 20.21 -22.69
C PHE A 917 -9.79 19.58 -23.91
N SER A 918 -8.55 20.02 -24.18
CA SER A 918 -7.63 19.25 -25.01
C SER A 918 -7.27 17.91 -24.33
N PRO A 919 -6.80 16.90 -25.07
CA PRO A 919 -6.48 15.58 -24.52
C PRO A 919 -5.45 15.61 -23.39
N ASP A 920 -4.54 16.58 -23.40
CA ASP A 920 -3.53 16.81 -22.35
C ASP A 920 -4.04 17.71 -21.20
N GLY A 921 -5.28 18.22 -21.28
CA GLY A 921 -5.88 19.13 -20.30
C GLY A 921 -5.31 20.55 -20.29
N SER A 922 -4.34 20.88 -21.14
CA SER A 922 -3.62 22.17 -21.10
C SER A 922 -4.43 23.33 -21.71
N ARG A 923 -5.40 23.03 -22.57
CA ARG A 923 -6.22 24.01 -23.28
C ARG A 923 -7.71 23.69 -23.13
N ILE A 924 -8.52 24.73 -23.28
CA ILE A 924 -9.98 24.61 -23.37
C ILE A 924 -10.40 25.12 -24.72
N LEU A 925 -11.19 24.35 -25.46
CA LEU A 925 -11.84 24.80 -26.68
C LEU A 925 -13.29 25.10 -26.37
N THR A 926 -13.69 26.33 -26.66
CA THR A 926 -15.08 26.75 -26.65
C THR A 926 -15.53 27.03 -28.08
N ALA A 927 -16.76 26.64 -28.43
CA ALA A 927 -17.34 26.88 -29.75
C ALA A 927 -18.83 27.23 -29.69
N GLY A 928 -19.26 28.03 -30.66
CA GLY A 928 -20.66 28.30 -30.95
C GLY A 928 -20.83 29.35 -32.08
N SER A 929 -21.91 30.14 -32.09
CA SER A 929 -22.30 30.94 -33.27
C SER A 929 -21.33 32.06 -33.67
N LYS A 930 -20.46 32.51 -32.75
CA LYS A 930 -19.44 33.56 -33.01
C LYS A 930 -18.07 33.01 -33.43
N GLY A 931 -17.90 31.69 -33.52
CA GLY A 931 -16.65 31.06 -33.94
C GLY A 931 -16.13 30.02 -32.94
N VAL A 932 -14.82 29.92 -32.81
CA VAL A 932 -14.14 29.03 -31.85
C VAL A 932 -13.01 29.79 -31.18
N VAL A 933 -12.88 29.61 -29.87
CA VAL A 933 -11.80 30.18 -29.07
C VAL A 933 -11.12 29.06 -28.29
N ILE A 934 -9.79 29.06 -28.32
CA ILE A 934 -8.94 28.21 -27.50
C ILE A 934 -8.37 29.06 -26.39
N TRP A 935 -8.51 28.57 -25.16
CA TRP A 935 -8.03 29.20 -23.94
C TRP A 935 -6.94 28.34 -23.31
N ASP A 936 -6.02 28.98 -22.60
CA ASP A 936 -5.10 28.30 -21.71
C ASP A 936 -5.89 27.86 -20.46
N ALA A 937 -5.91 26.56 -20.19
CA ALA A 937 -6.72 25.98 -19.13
C ALA A 937 -6.27 26.42 -17.72
N ARG A 938 -4.99 26.79 -17.57
CA ARG A 938 -4.38 27.14 -16.28
C ARG A 938 -4.64 28.59 -15.89
N THR A 939 -4.62 29.49 -16.86
CA THR A 939 -4.69 30.95 -16.67
C THR A 939 -6.02 31.56 -17.11
N GLY A 940 -6.79 30.87 -17.95
CA GLY A 940 -8.02 31.41 -18.54
C GLY A 940 -7.78 32.41 -19.67
N ASN A 941 -6.53 32.60 -20.10
CA ASN A 941 -6.19 33.52 -21.18
C ASN A 941 -6.54 32.94 -22.55
N GLN A 942 -7.04 33.79 -23.44
CA GLN A 942 -7.27 33.43 -24.83
C GLN A 942 -5.94 33.19 -25.57
N VAL A 943 -5.81 32.06 -26.27
CA VAL A 943 -4.63 31.67 -27.05
C VAL A 943 -4.88 31.82 -28.55
N VAL A 944 -6.00 31.27 -29.03
CA VAL A 944 -6.37 31.29 -30.46
C VAL A 944 -7.85 31.66 -30.58
N SER A 945 -8.20 32.47 -31.57
CA SER A 945 -9.59 32.71 -31.97
C SER A 945 -9.73 32.55 -33.47
N VAL A 946 -10.71 31.74 -33.87
CA VAL A 946 -11.10 31.53 -35.25
C VAL A 946 -12.52 32.04 -35.42
N GLN A 947 -12.67 33.09 -36.25
CA GLN A 947 -13.97 33.64 -36.61
C GLN A 947 -14.62 32.75 -37.67
N GLY A 948 -15.88 32.38 -37.47
CA GLY A 948 -16.64 31.58 -38.42
C GLY A 948 -18.13 31.67 -38.16
N SER A 949 -18.92 31.83 -39.22
CA SER A 949 -20.38 31.84 -39.14
C SER A 949 -20.91 30.41 -39.04
N GLY A 950 -21.66 30.12 -37.98
CA GLY A 950 -22.59 28.98 -37.95
C GLY A 950 -22.05 27.64 -37.43
N SER A 951 -21.16 27.63 -36.44
CA SER A 951 -20.76 26.36 -35.78
C SER A 951 -21.50 26.10 -34.46
N SER A 952 -21.95 24.86 -34.25
CA SER A 952 -22.52 24.40 -32.97
C SER A 952 -21.64 23.37 -32.25
N LEU A 953 -20.71 22.73 -32.95
CA LEU A 953 -19.89 21.62 -32.43
C LEU A 953 -18.45 21.71 -32.92
N ALA A 954 -17.51 21.46 -32.02
CA ALA A 954 -16.09 21.35 -32.30
C ALA A 954 -15.43 20.29 -31.41
N SER A 955 -14.33 19.71 -31.88
CA SER A 955 -13.57 18.67 -31.16
C SER A 955 -12.08 18.78 -31.45
N PHE A 956 -11.24 18.49 -30.46
CA PHE A 956 -9.81 18.30 -30.68
C PHE A 956 -9.53 16.95 -31.36
N SER A 957 -8.41 16.88 -32.09
CA SER A 957 -7.77 15.60 -32.44
C SER A 957 -7.19 14.93 -31.20
N PRO A 958 -6.97 13.59 -31.21
CA PRO A 958 -6.43 12.85 -30.05
C PRO A 958 -5.05 13.34 -29.57
N ASP A 959 -4.25 13.94 -30.45
CA ASP A 959 -2.96 14.55 -30.12
C ASP A 959 -3.05 16.02 -29.69
N GLY A 960 -4.25 16.62 -29.73
CA GLY A 960 -4.51 18.01 -29.39
C GLY A 960 -3.95 19.05 -30.37
N ARG A 961 -3.27 18.64 -31.46
CA ARG A 961 -2.60 19.55 -32.40
C ARG A 961 -3.55 20.23 -33.36
N THR A 962 -4.70 19.61 -33.62
CA THR A 962 -5.72 20.12 -34.53
C THR A 962 -7.10 20.08 -33.88
N PHE A 963 -8.05 20.80 -34.45
CA PHE A 963 -9.45 20.68 -34.07
C PHE A 963 -10.35 20.73 -35.30
N ALA A 964 -11.46 19.99 -35.21
CA ALA A 964 -12.50 19.98 -36.20
C ALA A 964 -13.65 20.90 -35.77
N ILE A 965 -14.28 21.56 -36.74
CA ILE A 965 -15.50 22.36 -36.53
C ILE A 965 -16.52 21.95 -37.59
N ALA A 966 -17.73 21.64 -37.13
CA ALA A 966 -18.88 21.48 -38.00
C ALA A 966 -19.47 22.86 -38.32
N GLN A 967 -19.49 23.23 -39.60
CA GLN A 967 -20.03 24.49 -40.09
C GLN A 967 -21.39 24.28 -40.76
N SER A 968 -22.24 25.31 -40.76
CA SER A 968 -23.49 25.30 -41.50
C SER A 968 -23.26 24.96 -42.99
N GLY A 969 -24.07 24.05 -43.55
CA GLY A 969 -24.03 23.68 -44.98
C GLY A 969 -23.28 22.40 -45.33
N LEU A 970 -23.29 21.38 -44.45
CA LEU A 970 -22.63 20.08 -44.65
C LEU A 970 -21.09 20.14 -44.73
N PHE A 971 -20.46 21.15 -44.14
CA PHE A 971 -19.00 21.28 -44.14
C PHE A 971 -18.38 20.94 -42.78
N VAL A 972 -17.28 20.20 -42.82
CA VAL A 972 -16.37 20.03 -41.67
C VAL A 972 -15.03 20.63 -42.06
N GLY A 973 -14.51 21.57 -41.27
CA GLY A 973 -13.14 22.03 -41.42
C GLY A 973 -12.23 21.40 -40.38
N ILE A 974 -10.93 21.40 -40.66
CA ILE A 974 -9.86 21.08 -39.71
C ILE A 974 -8.95 22.29 -39.61
N TRP A 975 -8.62 22.70 -38.39
CA TRP A 975 -7.76 23.84 -38.09
C TRP A 975 -6.61 23.43 -37.19
N SER A 976 -5.49 24.17 -37.28
CA SER A 976 -4.39 24.06 -36.34
C SER A 976 -4.78 24.66 -34.98
N ALA A 977 -4.59 23.89 -33.90
CA ALA A 977 -4.83 24.37 -32.54
C ALA A 977 -3.77 25.37 -32.06
N GLU A 978 -2.60 25.42 -32.72
CA GLU A 978 -1.49 26.30 -32.35
C GLU A 978 -1.71 27.74 -32.80
N ASN A 979 -2.17 27.93 -34.05
CA ASN A 979 -2.23 29.25 -34.68
C ASN A 979 -3.60 29.57 -35.32
N GLY A 980 -4.56 28.64 -35.29
CA GLY A 980 -5.90 28.83 -35.84
C GLY A 980 -5.99 28.79 -37.37
N GLN A 981 -4.92 28.40 -38.08
CA GLN A 981 -4.95 28.29 -39.53
C GLN A 981 -5.78 27.10 -40.00
N ALA A 982 -6.59 27.29 -41.05
CA ALA A 982 -7.36 26.22 -41.67
C ALA A 982 -6.42 25.26 -42.42
N ILE A 983 -6.51 23.96 -42.13
CA ILE A 983 -5.72 22.89 -42.72
C ILE A 983 -6.48 22.26 -43.89
N SER A 984 -7.76 21.93 -43.68
CA SER A 984 -8.60 21.30 -44.70
C SER A 984 -10.08 21.63 -44.49
N ARG A 985 -10.87 21.48 -45.54
CA ARG A 985 -12.33 21.64 -45.51
C ARG A 985 -12.98 20.56 -46.36
N TRP A 986 -13.92 19.84 -45.78
CA TRP A 986 -14.60 18.70 -46.39
C TRP A 986 -16.08 19.01 -46.56
N ASN A 987 -16.64 18.60 -47.70
CA ASN A 987 -18.08 18.66 -47.98
C ASN A 987 -18.66 17.26 -47.78
N VAL A 988 -19.57 17.11 -46.82
CA VAL A 988 -20.17 15.82 -46.44
C VAL A 988 -21.51 15.68 -47.16
N GLN A 989 -21.48 15.20 -48.41
CA GLN A 989 -22.71 15.03 -49.22
C GLN A 989 -23.44 13.70 -48.97
N SER A 990 -22.77 12.68 -48.42
CA SER A 990 -23.37 11.42 -47.97
C SER A 990 -22.38 10.63 -47.09
N PHE A 991 -22.88 9.85 -46.14
CA PHE A 991 -22.10 8.79 -45.48
C PHE A 991 -22.06 7.56 -46.41
N PRO A 992 -20.91 6.91 -46.63
CA PRO A 992 -20.89 5.58 -47.25
C PRO A 992 -21.54 4.58 -46.27
N ASP A 993 -22.45 3.76 -46.79
CA ASP A 993 -23.13 2.67 -46.06
C ASP A 993 -22.18 1.64 -45.46
#